data_AF-A0A7C2VVC9-F1
#
_entry.id   AF-A0A7C2VVC9-F1
#
_cell.length_a   1.000
_cell.length_b   1.000
_cell.length_c   1.000
_cell.angle_alpha   90.00
_cell.angle_beta   90.00
_cell.angle_gamma   90.00
#
_symmetry.space_group_name_H-M   'P 1'
#
loop_
_entity.id
_entity.type
_entity.pdbx_description
1 polymer ?
#
loop_
_entity_poly.entity_id
_entity_poly.type
_entity_poly.pdbx_seq_one_letter_code
_entity_poly.pdbx_strand_id
1 'polypeptide(L)'
;MRAAEIRQSFLGFFQSKGHLVVPSSSLIPQGDPTLLLTSAGMVQMKPYFLGLATPPSPRLASCQKCFRTTDIEKVGNERNLTFFEMLGNFSVGDYFKEGAIEYAWEYSTQHLRLPPERIWVSIYPDDEEAYRLWQQIVGMPAERIVRLEDNWWGPPGDSGPCGPDSELYFDRGPEFGCGRPTCGPGCDCPRFLEYWNLVFMQYYQDEKGVRTPLPRKNVDTGMGLERVTMLLQRGRTVYETDLFQPIIRRAEEITGRRYGASDRGDFSLRVLADHSRGITFLIADGVLPSNEGRGYILRRIVRRAVRHGRLLGLDRPFLSQLCTTVIETMQEAYPELAQRRDYILRVVDFEEGRFQQTLAQGLQLLEEVIAQVKAAGQAVIPGSEVFRLYDTFGFPVELTVEVAGEHGLSVDLPGFEAAMARQRERAREAARFGGAMVAAEAYQELATAGVEFIGYDYNRLSHETTVLGLVTADGRLVDRASAGDEVEIVLRETPFYPEGGGQVGDTGVIEGPAGRAQVLDTQRPQPTLIVHKARIVEGTLGAGEIVRATVDVQRRWDIMRHHTATHLLHQALRNVLGTHVTQAGSLVAPDRLRFDFTHFAPLTPEQLRAVEAEINDHIRADHHTEVTYTTYQEALAKGAMAL
;
A
#
# COMPACT_ATOMS: atom_id res chain seq x y z
N MET A 1 20.16 21.96 -17.34
CA MET A 1 20.69 20.92 -16.43
C MET A 1 19.95 19.62 -16.69
N ARG A 2 20.62 18.49 -16.53
CA ARG A 2 20.04 17.14 -16.49
C ARG A 2 19.35 16.89 -15.16
N ALA A 3 18.39 15.96 -15.10
CA ALA A 3 17.68 15.66 -13.86
C ALA A 3 18.62 15.20 -12.73
N ALA A 4 19.66 14.41 -13.06
CA ALA A 4 20.68 13.99 -12.10
C ALA A 4 21.46 15.18 -11.48
N GLU A 5 21.84 16.17 -12.30
CA GLU A 5 22.49 17.40 -11.85
C GLU A 5 21.58 18.21 -10.92
N ILE A 6 20.27 18.25 -11.20
CA ILE A 6 19.28 18.98 -10.38
C ILE A 6 19.11 18.31 -9.00
N ARG A 7 19.05 16.97 -8.93
CA ARG A 7 19.02 16.24 -7.64
C ARG A 7 20.28 16.55 -6.81
N GLN A 8 21.47 16.39 -7.40
CA GLN A 8 22.73 16.62 -6.71
C GLN A 8 22.88 18.08 -6.26
N SER A 9 22.49 19.04 -7.11
CA SER A 9 22.46 20.47 -6.81
C SER A 9 21.55 20.79 -5.63
N PHE A 10 20.33 20.24 -5.59
CA PHE A 10 19.36 20.51 -4.52
C PHE A 10 19.82 19.93 -3.18
N LEU A 11 20.23 18.66 -3.18
CA LEU A 11 20.68 17.98 -1.96
C LEU A 11 21.98 18.60 -1.42
N GLY A 12 22.93 18.94 -2.31
CA GLY A 12 24.16 19.64 -1.93
C GLY A 12 23.92 21.06 -1.42
N PHE A 13 22.98 21.80 -2.00
CA PHE A 13 22.56 23.10 -1.50
C PHE A 13 22.02 23.00 -0.07
N PHE A 14 21.03 22.14 0.19
CA PHE A 14 20.46 21.99 1.54
C PHE A 14 21.47 21.40 2.53
N GLN A 15 22.36 20.49 2.10
CA GLN A 15 23.48 20.04 2.92
C GLN A 15 24.38 21.22 3.35
N SER A 16 24.66 22.18 2.47
CA SER A 16 25.41 23.40 2.82
C SER A 16 24.68 24.33 3.81
N LYS A 17 23.35 24.23 3.91
CA LYS A 17 22.50 24.94 4.90
C LYS A 17 22.32 24.15 6.22
N GLY A 18 23.02 23.02 6.36
CA GLY A 18 23.01 22.20 7.57
C GLY A 18 21.90 21.14 7.60
N HIS A 19 21.23 20.85 6.48
CA HIS A 19 20.27 19.76 6.40
C HIS A 19 20.99 18.41 6.27
N LEU A 20 20.54 17.42 7.03
CA LEU A 20 20.95 16.04 6.83
C LEU A 20 20.23 15.47 5.61
N VAL A 21 20.99 15.11 4.59
CA VAL A 21 20.45 14.41 3.42
C VAL A 21 20.09 12.97 3.81
N VAL A 22 18.84 12.58 3.59
CA VAL A 22 18.34 11.22 3.85
C VAL A 22 17.93 10.53 2.53
N PRO A 23 18.12 9.21 2.40
CA PRO A 23 17.72 8.47 1.20
C PRO A 23 16.20 8.43 1.07
N SER A 24 15.72 8.25 -0.16
CA SER A 24 14.31 8.03 -0.45
C SER A 24 13.78 6.79 0.30
N SER A 25 12.61 6.90 0.91
CA SER A 25 11.86 5.74 1.41
C SER A 25 11.18 4.98 0.26
N SER A 26 10.64 3.80 0.55
CA SER A 26 9.87 2.98 -0.39
C SER A 26 8.56 3.67 -0.83
N LEU A 27 8.04 3.33 -2.01
CA LEU A 27 6.66 3.62 -2.39
C LEU A 27 5.63 2.92 -1.50
N ILE A 28 6.02 1.87 -0.77
CA ILE A 28 5.20 1.25 0.27
C ILE A 28 5.49 1.96 1.61
N PRO A 29 4.57 2.77 2.16
CA PRO A 29 4.79 3.45 3.43
C PRO A 29 4.87 2.42 4.58
N GLN A 30 5.86 2.59 5.45
CA GLN A 30 6.04 1.75 6.63
C GLN A 30 5.31 2.37 7.83
N GLY A 31 4.55 1.55 8.56
CA GLY A 31 3.88 1.97 9.81
C GLY A 31 2.70 2.92 9.64
N ASP A 32 2.25 3.22 8.42
CA ASP A 32 1.08 4.06 8.15
C ASP A 32 -0.03 3.25 7.44
N PRO A 33 -1.09 2.83 8.16
CA PRO A 33 -2.17 2.05 7.57
C PRO A 33 -3.15 2.90 6.73
N THR A 34 -3.11 4.24 6.80
CA THR A 34 -4.04 5.09 6.05
C THR A 34 -3.56 5.38 4.62
N LEU A 35 -2.28 5.13 4.32
CA LEU A 35 -1.68 5.39 3.02
C LEU A 35 -1.42 4.10 2.22
N LEU A 36 -2.03 4.00 1.05
CA LEU A 36 -1.71 2.92 0.09
C LEU A 36 -0.31 3.09 -0.50
N LEU A 37 0.10 4.30 -0.89
CA LEU A 37 1.41 4.55 -1.49
C LEU A 37 1.98 5.89 -1.01
N THR A 38 3.31 6.00 -0.99
CA THR A 38 4.03 7.25 -0.70
C THR A 38 3.74 8.28 -1.78
N SER A 39 2.92 9.30 -1.47
CA SER A 39 2.40 10.29 -2.43
C SER A 39 3.10 11.67 -2.37
N ALA A 40 3.93 11.90 -1.34
CA ALA A 40 4.67 13.12 -1.09
C ALA A 40 5.95 12.85 -0.27
N GLY A 41 6.93 13.77 -0.35
CA GLY A 41 8.18 13.73 0.40
C GLY A 41 7.98 13.68 1.91
N MET A 42 6.99 14.43 2.41
CA MET A 42 6.67 14.53 3.83
C MET A 42 6.32 13.20 4.51
N VAL A 43 5.85 12.18 3.77
CA VAL A 43 5.39 10.90 4.33
C VAL A 43 6.50 10.23 5.14
N GLN A 44 7.75 10.31 4.67
CA GLN A 44 8.94 9.84 5.38
C GLN A 44 9.17 10.57 6.73
N MET A 45 8.72 11.83 6.82
CA MET A 45 8.93 12.74 7.96
C MET A 45 7.72 12.80 8.91
N LYS A 46 6.58 12.18 8.56
CA LYS A 46 5.33 12.19 9.34
C LYS A 46 5.53 11.84 10.83
N PRO A 47 6.34 10.84 11.23
CA PRO A 47 6.57 10.53 12.64
C PRO A 47 7.26 11.67 13.41
N TYR A 48 8.12 12.46 12.75
CA TYR A 48 8.84 13.57 13.36
C TYR A 48 7.94 14.80 13.54
N PHE A 49 7.13 15.13 12.53
CA PHE A 49 6.15 16.22 12.62
C PHE A 49 5.05 15.97 13.65
N LEU A 50 4.68 14.70 13.86
CA LEU A 50 3.76 14.26 14.92
C LEU A 50 4.40 14.14 16.31
N GLY A 51 5.74 14.25 16.43
CA GLY A 51 6.45 14.02 17.69
C GLY A 51 6.46 12.56 18.17
N LEU A 52 6.07 11.61 17.33
CA LEU A 52 6.09 10.16 17.61
C LEU A 52 7.51 9.59 17.62
N ALA A 53 8.44 10.26 16.93
CA ALA A 53 9.86 9.94 16.94
C ALA A 53 10.70 11.23 16.96
N THR A 54 11.90 11.15 17.53
CA THR A 54 12.90 12.23 17.44
C THR A 54 13.58 12.15 16.08
N PRO A 55 13.65 13.25 15.29
CA PRO A 55 14.36 13.24 14.02
C PRO A 55 15.88 13.15 14.24
N PRO A 56 16.63 12.52 13.31
CA PRO A 56 18.10 12.43 13.41
C PRO A 56 18.80 13.78 13.22
N SER A 57 18.09 14.77 12.68
CA SER A 57 18.49 16.18 12.57
C SER A 57 17.22 17.04 12.55
N PRO A 58 17.20 18.24 13.16
CA PRO A 58 16.07 19.17 13.03
C PRO A 58 15.86 19.68 11.58
N ARG A 59 16.89 19.54 10.73
CA ARG A 59 16.88 19.90 9.30
C ARG A 59 17.15 18.64 8.46
N LEU A 60 16.25 18.31 7.54
CA LEU A 60 16.34 17.11 6.69
C LEU A 60 16.13 17.48 5.22
N ALA A 61 16.77 16.78 4.29
CA ALA A 61 16.50 16.95 2.86
C ALA A 61 16.48 15.60 2.13
N SER A 62 15.61 15.43 1.15
CA SER A 62 15.52 14.18 0.37
C SER A 62 15.05 14.40 -1.08
N CYS A 63 15.23 13.39 -1.90
CA CYS A 63 14.63 13.25 -3.23
C CYS A 63 13.72 12.02 -3.20
N GLN A 64 12.49 12.20 -2.74
CA GLN A 64 11.55 11.11 -2.48
C GLN A 64 10.87 10.64 -3.77
N LYS A 65 10.90 9.33 -4.02
CA LYS A 65 10.05 8.70 -5.05
C LYS A 65 8.59 8.72 -4.61
N CYS A 66 7.71 9.25 -5.45
CA CYS A 66 6.30 9.46 -5.15
C CYS A 66 5.40 8.79 -6.20
N PHE A 67 4.24 8.30 -5.77
CA PHE A 67 3.20 7.76 -6.65
C PHE A 67 1.83 8.37 -6.34
N ARG A 68 1.13 8.88 -7.35
CA ARG A 68 -0.22 9.45 -7.24
C ARG A 68 -1.24 8.67 -8.07
N THR A 69 -2.21 8.08 -7.39
CA THR A 69 -3.31 7.33 -8.00
C THR A 69 -4.38 8.22 -8.62
N THR A 70 -4.53 9.45 -8.13
CA THR A 70 -5.52 10.47 -8.54
C THR A 70 -5.20 11.17 -9.86
N ASP A 71 -4.04 10.85 -10.45
CA ASP A 71 -3.56 11.44 -11.71
C ASP A 71 -3.49 10.41 -12.86
N ILE A 72 -3.85 9.14 -12.63
CA ILE A 72 -3.77 8.04 -13.62
C ILE A 72 -4.54 8.36 -14.91
N GLU A 73 -5.73 8.97 -14.79
CA GLU A 73 -6.58 9.36 -15.91
C GLU A 73 -6.07 10.61 -16.63
N LYS A 74 -5.23 11.43 -15.98
CA LYS A 74 -4.69 12.69 -16.52
C LYS A 74 -3.34 12.50 -17.24
N VAL A 75 -2.64 11.40 -16.95
CA VAL A 75 -1.38 11.02 -17.60
C VAL A 75 -1.56 10.94 -19.12
N GLY A 76 -0.60 11.52 -19.85
CA GLY A 76 -0.67 11.77 -21.29
C GLY A 76 -0.83 13.27 -21.64
N ASN A 77 -1.30 14.10 -20.70
CA ASN A 77 -1.29 15.56 -20.83
C ASN A 77 0.13 16.15 -20.70
N GLU A 78 0.27 17.46 -20.55
CA GLU A 78 1.57 18.15 -20.54
C GLU A 78 2.34 18.03 -19.22
N ARG A 79 1.68 17.73 -18.09
CA ARG A 79 2.21 17.99 -16.73
C ARG A 79 1.94 16.92 -15.65
N ASN A 80 0.97 16.03 -15.85
CA ASN A 80 0.58 15.01 -14.86
C ASN A 80 1.34 13.70 -15.11
N LEU A 81 1.68 13.02 -14.01
CA LEU A 81 2.46 11.80 -13.94
C LEU A 81 1.87 10.89 -12.86
N THR A 82 1.96 9.57 -13.01
CA THR A 82 1.68 8.64 -11.90
C THR A 82 2.86 8.54 -10.95
N PHE A 83 4.07 8.45 -11.52
CA PHE A 83 5.33 8.38 -10.78
C PHE A 83 6.18 9.62 -11.04
N PHE A 84 6.68 10.23 -9.97
CA PHE A 84 7.54 11.42 -10.05
C PHE A 84 8.45 11.51 -8.83
N GLU A 85 9.44 12.39 -8.89
CA GLU A 85 10.42 12.58 -7.82
C GLU A 85 10.20 13.95 -7.16
N MET A 86 9.96 13.94 -5.86
CA MET A 86 9.75 15.13 -5.05
C MET A 86 11.02 15.48 -4.27
N LEU A 87 11.68 16.56 -4.67
CA LEU A 87 12.77 17.17 -3.92
C LEU A 87 12.18 17.97 -2.76
N GLY A 88 12.60 17.69 -1.53
CA GLY A 88 12.04 18.34 -0.33
C GLY A 88 13.10 18.70 0.70
N ASN A 89 12.92 19.85 1.34
CA ASN A 89 13.67 20.27 2.52
C ASN A 89 12.71 20.50 3.69
N PHE A 90 13.03 19.92 4.85
CA PHE A 90 12.13 19.80 5.98
C PHE A 90 12.76 20.44 7.22
N SER A 91 11.93 21.14 8.00
CA SER A 91 12.30 21.73 9.31
C SER A 91 11.39 21.19 10.39
N VAL A 92 11.96 20.62 11.44
CA VAL A 92 11.23 20.09 12.60
C VAL A 92 11.47 21.01 13.80
N GLY A 93 10.75 22.13 13.86
CA GLY A 93 10.84 23.11 14.94
C GLY A 93 12.12 23.96 14.98
N ASP A 94 12.75 24.20 13.83
CA ASP A 94 13.95 25.04 13.67
C ASP A 94 13.62 26.34 12.91
N TYR A 95 13.86 26.42 11.59
CA TYR A 95 13.40 27.55 10.77
C TYR A 95 11.92 27.37 10.34
N PHE A 96 11.25 28.47 10.02
CA PHE A 96 9.87 28.51 9.51
C PHE A 96 9.80 29.32 8.19
N LYS A 97 8.70 30.04 7.93
CA LYS A 97 8.44 30.80 6.69
C LYS A 97 9.62 31.62 6.18
N GLU A 98 10.28 32.40 7.04
CA GLU A 98 11.40 33.27 6.66
C GLU A 98 12.54 32.50 6.00
N GLY A 99 13.10 31.49 6.67
CA GLY A 99 14.16 30.65 6.11
C GLY A 99 13.69 29.78 4.93
N ALA A 100 12.42 29.34 4.92
CA ALA A 100 11.86 28.59 3.79
C ALA A 100 11.80 29.45 2.52
N ILE A 101 11.33 30.69 2.64
CA ILE A 101 11.24 31.67 1.54
C ILE A 101 12.65 32.07 1.06
N GLU A 102 13.57 32.35 1.99
CA GLU A 102 14.97 32.67 1.67
C GLU A 102 15.63 31.54 0.86
N TYR A 103 15.58 30.30 1.34
CA TYR A 103 16.18 29.16 0.66
C TYR A 103 15.52 28.84 -0.68
N ALA A 104 14.18 28.95 -0.78
CA ALA A 104 13.45 28.71 -2.02
C ALA A 104 13.82 29.74 -3.10
N TRP A 105 13.96 31.01 -2.72
CA TRP A 105 14.36 32.09 -3.61
C TRP A 105 15.84 31.99 -4.03
N GLU A 106 16.74 31.77 -3.07
CA GLU A 106 18.18 31.59 -3.31
C GLU A 106 18.41 30.42 -4.28
N TYR A 107 17.82 29.27 -4.03
CA TYR A 107 17.97 28.10 -4.90
C TYR A 107 17.38 28.34 -6.30
N SER A 108 16.18 28.93 -6.39
CA SER A 108 15.53 29.21 -7.68
C SER A 108 16.34 30.18 -8.55
N THR A 109 16.88 31.24 -7.96
CA THR A 109 17.52 32.34 -8.71
C THR A 109 19.03 32.19 -8.88
N GLN A 110 19.73 31.58 -7.92
CA GLN A 110 21.20 31.46 -7.95
C GLN A 110 21.68 30.10 -8.46
N HIS A 111 21.01 29.01 -8.04
CA HIS A 111 21.39 27.63 -8.40
C HIS A 111 20.70 27.16 -9.69
N LEU A 112 19.36 27.22 -9.75
CA LEU A 112 18.61 26.89 -10.97
C LEU A 112 18.71 27.99 -12.03
N ARG A 113 19.06 29.22 -11.63
CA ARG A 113 19.17 30.41 -12.50
C ARG A 113 17.90 30.71 -13.29
N LEU A 114 16.74 30.48 -12.66
CA LEU A 114 15.45 30.91 -13.20
C LEU A 114 15.38 32.45 -13.20
N PRO A 115 14.95 33.10 -14.30
CA PRO A 115 14.81 34.55 -14.35
C PRO A 115 13.87 35.06 -13.25
N PRO A 116 14.34 35.90 -12.30
CA PRO A 116 13.53 36.37 -11.16
C PRO A 116 12.22 37.04 -11.58
N GLU A 117 12.22 37.72 -12.72
CA GLU A 117 11.07 38.44 -13.25
C GLU A 117 9.95 37.54 -13.79
N ARG A 118 10.21 36.24 -13.94
CA ARG A 118 9.25 35.21 -14.35
C ARG A 118 8.74 34.37 -13.18
N ILE A 119 9.29 34.53 -11.97
CA ILE A 119 8.81 33.84 -10.78
C ILE A 119 7.64 34.62 -10.19
N TRP A 120 6.56 33.91 -9.90
CA TRP A 120 5.37 34.37 -9.20
C TRP A 120 5.18 33.49 -7.97
N VAL A 121 4.46 33.98 -6.98
CA VAL A 121 4.13 33.20 -5.79
C VAL A 121 2.64 33.27 -5.50
N SER A 122 2.09 32.22 -4.91
CA SER A 122 0.79 32.28 -4.28
C SER A 122 0.87 32.01 -2.77
N ILE A 123 -0.16 32.41 -2.04
CA ILE A 123 -0.29 32.27 -0.58
C ILE A 123 -1.77 32.04 -0.21
N TYR A 124 -2.00 31.45 0.96
CA TYR A 124 -3.34 31.39 1.56
C TYR A 124 -3.90 32.81 1.77
N PRO A 125 -5.22 33.06 1.60
CA PRO A 125 -5.76 34.42 1.63
C PRO A 125 -5.56 35.18 2.95
N ASP A 126 -5.47 34.46 4.08
CA ASP A 126 -5.24 35.06 5.41
C ASP A 126 -3.76 35.06 5.84
N ASP A 127 -2.80 34.58 5.02
CA ASP A 127 -1.38 34.50 5.40
C ASP A 127 -0.60 35.81 5.15
N GLU A 128 -0.93 36.84 5.92
CA GLU A 128 -0.22 38.13 5.92
C GLU A 128 1.27 38.02 6.31
N GLU A 129 1.64 36.97 7.05
CA GLU A 129 3.03 36.71 7.42
C GLU A 129 3.84 36.31 6.18
N ALA A 130 3.35 35.36 5.38
CA ALA A 130 3.97 34.98 4.11
C ALA A 130 3.97 36.14 3.11
N TYR A 131 2.86 36.87 2.98
CA TYR A 131 2.78 38.07 2.12
C TYR A 131 3.90 39.07 2.43
N ARG A 132 4.03 39.46 3.71
CA ARG A 132 5.06 40.40 4.16
C ARG A 132 6.47 39.87 3.93
N LEU A 133 6.73 38.59 4.21
CA LEU A 133 8.06 37.99 4.06
C LEU A 133 8.51 37.94 2.59
N TRP A 134 7.62 37.60 1.65
CA TRP A 134 7.91 37.70 0.21
C TRP A 134 8.26 39.12 -0.24
N GLN A 135 7.61 40.15 0.33
CA GLN A 135 7.99 41.54 0.05
C GLN A 135 9.33 41.94 0.69
N GLN A 136 9.58 41.52 1.94
CA GLN A 136 10.74 41.98 2.72
C GLN A 136 12.06 41.25 2.37
N ILE A 137 12.01 39.93 2.16
CA ILE A 137 13.20 39.10 1.87
C ILE A 137 13.58 39.22 0.38
N VAL A 138 12.57 39.18 -0.49
CA VAL A 138 12.76 39.03 -1.94
C VAL A 138 12.54 40.34 -2.71
N GLY A 139 11.82 41.31 -2.14
CA GLY A 139 11.38 42.49 -2.88
C GLY A 139 10.30 42.17 -3.92
N MET A 140 9.52 41.10 -3.70
CA MET A 140 8.51 40.64 -4.66
C MET A 140 7.42 41.71 -4.86
N PRO A 141 7.12 42.12 -6.12
CA PRO A 141 6.02 43.04 -6.40
C PRO A 141 4.66 42.47 -5.96
N ALA A 142 3.79 43.33 -5.44
CA ALA A 142 2.49 42.90 -4.87
C ALA A 142 1.62 42.17 -5.91
N GLU A 143 1.67 42.58 -7.18
CA GLU A 143 0.95 41.96 -8.28
C GLU A 143 1.42 40.53 -8.61
N ARG A 144 2.58 40.09 -8.09
CA ARG A 144 3.10 38.72 -8.24
C ARG A 144 2.88 37.84 -7.00
N ILE A 145 2.21 38.34 -5.97
CA ILE A 145 1.84 37.59 -4.78
C ILE A 145 0.32 37.35 -4.83
N VAL A 146 -0.09 36.20 -5.37
CA VAL A 146 -1.49 35.86 -5.61
C VAL A 146 -2.11 35.18 -4.40
N ARG A 147 -3.33 35.53 -4.02
CA ARG A 147 -4.07 34.87 -2.93
C ARG A 147 -5.00 33.82 -3.52
N LEU A 148 -4.86 32.56 -3.11
CA LEU A 148 -5.69 31.44 -3.58
C LEU A 148 -6.18 30.62 -2.37
N GLU A 149 -7.47 30.29 -2.34
CA GLU A 149 -8.07 29.44 -1.29
C GLU A 149 -7.41 28.05 -1.22
N ASP A 150 -6.95 27.54 -2.38
CA ASP A 150 -6.29 26.24 -2.51
C ASP A 150 -4.91 26.18 -1.83
N ASN A 151 -4.34 27.31 -1.39
CA ASN A 151 -3.06 27.34 -0.66
C ASN A 151 -3.18 26.89 0.81
N TRP A 152 -3.87 25.78 1.04
CA TRP A 152 -4.00 25.13 2.33
C TRP A 152 -3.63 23.65 2.22
N TRP A 153 -2.64 23.23 2.98
CA TRP A 153 -2.15 21.87 2.96
C TRP A 153 -2.60 21.07 4.19
N GLY A 154 -3.18 19.90 3.93
CA GLY A 154 -3.44 18.85 4.92
C GLY A 154 -4.75 18.99 5.73
N PRO A 155 -5.01 18.04 6.65
CA PRO A 155 -4.09 16.99 7.11
C PRO A 155 -3.82 15.84 6.11
N PRO A 156 -2.76 15.04 6.31
CA PRO A 156 -2.47 13.84 5.51
C PRO A 156 -3.38 12.66 5.92
N GLY A 157 -4.58 12.63 5.33
CA GLY A 157 -5.67 11.72 5.71
C GLY A 157 -6.72 12.46 6.53
N ASP A 158 -7.48 11.74 7.36
CA ASP A 158 -8.59 12.35 8.12
C ASP A 158 -8.12 13.18 9.34
N SER A 159 -6.86 13.00 9.79
CA SER A 159 -6.26 13.80 10.87
C SER A 159 -4.73 13.90 10.75
N GLY A 160 -4.14 14.93 11.38
CA GLY A 160 -2.69 15.14 11.38
C GLY A 160 -2.25 16.61 11.30
N PRO A 161 -0.95 16.88 11.08
CA PRO A 161 -0.41 18.23 10.91
C PRO A 161 -0.93 18.89 9.62
N CYS A 162 -1.20 20.19 9.66
CA CYS A 162 -1.68 20.98 8.53
C CYS A 162 -1.31 22.48 8.68
N GLY A 163 -1.51 23.26 7.63
CA GLY A 163 -1.30 24.70 7.66
C GLY A 163 -1.50 25.37 6.30
N PRO A 164 -1.40 26.71 6.24
CA PRO A 164 -1.30 27.42 4.97
C PRO A 164 0.01 27.04 4.26
N ASP A 165 0.05 27.22 2.95
CA ASP A 165 1.26 27.07 2.17
C ASP A 165 1.52 28.27 1.24
N SER A 166 2.65 28.23 0.56
CA SER A 166 3.00 29.19 -0.49
C SER A 166 3.68 28.48 -1.65
N GLU A 167 3.15 28.64 -2.85
CA GLU A 167 3.62 27.96 -4.05
C GLU A 167 4.38 28.91 -4.97
N LEU A 168 5.53 28.47 -5.49
CA LEU A 168 6.31 29.15 -6.50
C LEU A 168 5.86 28.68 -7.89
N TYR A 169 5.45 29.66 -8.70
CA TYR A 169 5.02 29.49 -10.09
C TYR A 169 6.06 30.10 -11.04
N PHE A 170 6.30 29.45 -12.16
CA PHE A 170 7.10 30.01 -13.26
C PHE A 170 6.20 30.41 -14.44
N ASP A 171 6.27 31.66 -14.87
CA ASP A 171 5.64 32.14 -16.10
C ASP A 171 6.45 31.69 -17.33
N ARG A 172 5.96 30.63 -17.97
CA ARG A 172 6.56 30.06 -19.18
C ARG A 172 6.42 30.99 -20.39
N GLY A 173 5.39 31.82 -20.41
CA GLY A 173 5.14 32.82 -21.46
C GLY A 173 3.69 32.81 -21.98
N PRO A 174 3.20 33.92 -22.57
CA PRO A 174 1.84 34.03 -23.11
C PRO A 174 1.45 32.95 -24.12
N GLU A 175 2.41 32.36 -24.85
CA GLU A 175 2.23 31.29 -25.82
C GLU A 175 1.75 29.95 -25.20
N PHE A 176 1.87 29.80 -23.88
CA PHE A 176 1.29 28.69 -23.11
C PHE A 176 -0.02 29.08 -22.39
N GLY A 177 -0.48 30.32 -22.57
CA GLY A 177 -1.64 30.90 -21.87
C GLY A 177 -2.97 30.61 -22.57
N CYS A 178 -4.05 30.60 -21.80
CA CYS A 178 -5.42 30.43 -22.32
C CYS A 178 -6.04 31.70 -22.94
N GLY A 179 -5.26 32.77 -23.15
CA GLY A 179 -5.73 34.06 -23.70
C GLY A 179 -6.67 34.88 -22.79
N ARG A 180 -7.14 34.33 -21.67
CA ARG A 180 -7.99 35.05 -20.71
C ARG A 180 -7.21 36.18 -20.01
N PRO A 181 -7.81 37.37 -19.78
CA PRO A 181 -7.16 38.45 -19.03
C PRO A 181 -6.74 38.06 -17.61
N THR A 182 -7.46 37.11 -16.99
CA THR A 182 -7.20 36.55 -15.66
C THR A 182 -6.21 35.38 -15.66
N CYS A 183 -5.43 35.20 -16.73
CA CYS A 183 -4.42 34.14 -16.82
C CYS A 183 -3.24 34.45 -15.88
N GLY A 184 -3.24 33.84 -14.69
CA GLY A 184 -2.20 33.91 -13.66
C GLY A 184 -1.96 32.55 -12.97
N PRO A 185 -1.23 32.51 -11.84
CA PRO A 185 -1.24 31.40 -10.88
C PRO A 185 -2.66 30.95 -10.52
N GLY A 186 -2.85 29.66 -10.22
CA GLY A 186 -4.18 29.05 -10.04
C GLY A 186 -4.98 28.81 -11.34
N CYS A 187 -4.44 29.16 -12.52
CA CYS A 187 -5.09 28.86 -13.80
C CYS A 187 -4.71 27.46 -14.32
N ASP A 188 -5.69 26.68 -14.79
CA ASP A 188 -5.46 25.35 -15.37
C ASP A 188 -4.53 25.29 -16.59
N CYS A 189 -4.30 26.42 -17.28
CA CYS A 189 -3.51 26.44 -18.51
C CYS A 189 -2.00 26.26 -18.26
N PRO A 190 -1.22 25.74 -19.23
CA PRO A 190 0.20 25.43 -19.03
C PRO A 190 1.16 26.60 -18.82
N ARG A 191 0.70 27.86 -18.75
CA ARG A 191 1.56 29.06 -18.63
C ARG A 191 2.22 29.21 -17.27
N PHE A 192 1.42 29.22 -16.21
CA PHE A 192 1.90 29.37 -14.84
C PHE A 192 2.06 27.98 -14.25
N LEU A 193 3.30 27.50 -14.22
CA LEU A 193 3.62 26.18 -13.73
C LEU A 193 4.10 26.26 -12.28
N GLU A 194 3.30 25.74 -11.34
CA GLU A 194 3.79 25.42 -9.99
C GLU A 194 4.97 24.44 -10.10
N TYR A 195 6.08 24.78 -9.48
CA TYR A 195 7.26 23.91 -9.45
C TYR A 195 7.78 23.61 -8.04
N TRP A 196 7.40 24.40 -7.03
CA TRP A 196 7.78 24.22 -5.63
C TRP A 196 6.68 24.73 -4.70
N ASN A 197 6.15 23.87 -3.83
CA ASN A 197 5.24 24.24 -2.73
C ASN A 197 6.01 24.30 -1.39
N LEU A 198 5.79 25.36 -0.60
CA LEU A 198 6.33 25.57 0.75
C LEU A 198 5.20 25.50 1.80
N VAL A 199 5.08 24.37 2.50
CA VAL A 199 4.02 24.12 3.47
C VAL A 199 4.43 24.56 4.88
N PHE A 200 3.59 25.38 5.51
CA PHE A 200 3.83 26.00 6.81
C PHE A 200 2.99 25.34 7.92
N MET A 201 3.29 24.08 8.22
CA MET A 201 2.61 23.31 9.27
C MET A 201 2.69 24.02 10.63
N GLN A 202 1.53 24.45 11.12
CA GLN A 202 1.39 25.14 12.41
C GLN A 202 0.13 24.73 13.19
N TYR A 203 -0.70 23.84 12.62
CA TYR A 203 -1.87 23.27 13.27
C TYR A 203 -1.84 21.74 13.21
N TYR A 204 -2.50 21.09 14.18
CA TYR A 204 -2.97 19.73 14.10
C TYR A 204 -4.49 19.76 13.89
N GLN A 205 -4.98 19.04 12.90
CA GLN A 205 -6.42 18.84 12.67
C GLN A 205 -6.84 17.45 13.14
N ASP A 206 -7.87 17.38 13.98
CA ASP A 206 -8.50 16.10 14.38
C ASP A 206 -9.51 15.59 13.35
N GLU A 207 -10.01 14.36 13.56
CA GLU A 207 -11.00 13.70 12.69
C GLU A 207 -12.34 14.45 12.58
N LYS A 208 -12.59 15.44 13.45
CA LYS A 208 -13.78 16.31 13.43
C LYS A 208 -13.52 17.63 12.72
N GLY A 209 -12.33 17.82 12.16
CA GLY A 209 -11.90 19.06 11.51
C GLY A 209 -11.46 20.17 12.49
N VAL A 210 -11.36 19.90 13.79
CA VAL A 210 -10.95 20.90 14.78
C VAL A 210 -9.43 21.08 14.71
N ARG A 211 -9.00 22.34 14.52
CA ARG A 211 -7.59 22.72 14.39
C ARG A 211 -7.05 23.28 15.70
N THR A 212 -5.97 22.69 16.22
CA THR A 212 -5.24 23.17 17.40
C THR A 212 -3.81 23.55 17.03
N PRO A 213 -3.18 24.58 17.63
CA PRO A 213 -1.79 24.94 17.31
C PRO A 213 -0.80 23.82 17.64
N LEU A 214 0.17 23.57 16.76
CA LEU A 214 1.25 22.62 17.03
C LEU A 214 2.21 23.14 18.11
N PRO A 215 2.76 22.27 18.99
CA PRO A 215 3.79 22.66 19.96
C PRO A 215 5.07 23.23 19.33
N ARG A 216 5.35 22.86 18.07
CA ARG A 216 6.43 23.37 17.24
C ARG A 216 5.90 23.56 15.82
N LYS A 217 6.20 24.70 15.21
CA LYS A 217 5.92 24.91 13.78
C LYS A 217 6.96 24.17 12.94
N ASN A 218 6.53 23.59 11.83
CA ASN A 218 7.37 22.77 10.96
C ASN A 218 7.28 23.28 9.51
N VAL A 219 8.31 23.01 8.72
CA VAL A 219 8.30 23.24 7.27
C VAL A 219 8.36 21.89 6.56
N ASP A 220 7.47 21.72 5.61
CA ASP A 220 7.55 20.73 4.55
C ASP A 220 7.66 21.48 3.21
N THR A 221 8.35 20.90 2.23
CA THR A 221 8.35 21.46 0.87
C THR A 221 8.34 20.35 -0.15
N GLY A 222 7.65 20.56 -1.26
CA GLY A 222 7.69 19.67 -2.42
C GLY A 222 8.04 20.42 -3.70
N MET A 223 9.23 20.18 -4.25
CA MET A 223 9.67 20.65 -5.55
C MET A 223 9.65 19.49 -6.56
N GLY A 224 8.86 19.60 -7.62
CA GLY A 224 8.72 18.53 -8.62
C GLY A 224 9.93 18.46 -9.55
N LEU A 225 10.77 17.43 -9.43
CA LEU A 225 12.00 17.27 -10.23
C LEU A 225 11.70 17.31 -11.73
N GLU A 226 10.71 16.54 -12.19
CA GLU A 226 10.31 16.48 -13.60
C GLU A 226 9.88 17.85 -14.15
N ARG A 227 9.18 18.67 -13.34
CA ARG A 227 8.74 20.01 -13.73
C ARG A 227 9.92 20.99 -13.82
N VAL A 228 10.80 21.01 -12.81
CA VAL A 228 12.01 21.85 -12.85
C VAL A 228 12.94 21.44 -14.00
N THR A 229 13.07 20.13 -14.24
CA THR A 229 13.84 19.59 -15.37
C THR A 229 13.25 20.08 -16.71
N MET A 230 11.93 20.03 -16.88
CA MET A 230 11.24 20.58 -18.06
C MET A 230 11.52 22.08 -18.24
N LEU A 231 11.44 22.89 -17.18
CA LEU A 231 11.72 24.33 -17.25
C LEU A 231 13.18 24.59 -17.69
N LEU A 232 14.15 23.90 -17.08
CA LEU A 232 15.58 24.09 -17.39
C LEU A 232 16.02 23.50 -18.73
N GLN A 233 15.28 22.54 -19.28
CA GLN A 233 15.50 22.00 -20.63
C GLN A 233 14.60 22.64 -21.69
N ARG A 234 13.73 23.58 -21.29
CA ARG A 234 12.77 24.31 -22.14
C ARG A 234 11.77 23.40 -22.87
N GLY A 235 11.41 22.28 -22.25
CA GLY A 235 10.41 21.35 -22.78
C GLY A 235 9.00 21.95 -22.80
N ARG A 236 8.18 21.55 -23.78
CA ARG A 236 6.75 21.90 -23.83
C ARG A 236 5.95 21.08 -22.82
N THR A 237 6.39 19.85 -22.56
CA THR A 237 5.77 18.89 -21.64
C THR A 237 6.82 18.22 -20.74
N VAL A 238 6.43 17.67 -19.59
CA VAL A 238 7.38 16.96 -18.68
C VAL A 238 8.06 15.76 -19.34
N TYR A 239 7.46 15.25 -20.41
CA TYR A 239 7.92 14.15 -21.25
C TYR A 239 9.05 14.56 -22.23
N GLU A 240 9.31 15.85 -22.40
CA GLU A 240 10.42 16.41 -23.20
C GLU A 240 11.66 16.67 -22.32
N THR A 241 11.97 15.73 -21.44
CA THR A 241 13.13 15.76 -20.53
C THR A 241 14.00 14.53 -20.67
N ASP A 242 15.25 14.62 -20.20
CA ASP A 242 16.20 13.49 -20.15
C ASP A 242 15.69 12.27 -19.35
N LEU A 243 14.70 12.44 -18.48
CA LEU A 243 14.02 11.35 -17.75
C LEU A 243 13.08 10.50 -18.62
N PHE A 244 12.42 11.10 -19.62
CA PHE A 244 11.38 10.41 -20.42
C PHE A 244 11.79 10.18 -21.88
N GLN A 245 12.62 11.07 -22.44
CA GLN A 245 13.04 10.99 -23.84
C GLN A 245 13.73 9.67 -24.23
N PRO A 246 14.54 8.98 -23.38
CA PRO A 246 15.02 7.64 -23.67
C PRO A 246 13.89 6.61 -23.81
N ILE A 247 12.89 6.67 -22.93
CA ILE A 247 11.76 5.74 -22.89
C ILE A 247 10.82 5.99 -24.08
N ILE A 248 10.57 7.25 -24.43
CA ILE A 248 9.77 7.62 -25.61
C ILE A 248 10.44 7.12 -26.88
N ARG A 249 11.75 7.34 -27.07
CA ARG A 249 12.46 6.79 -28.25
C ARG A 249 12.35 5.28 -28.34
N ARG A 250 12.48 4.55 -27.22
CA ARG A 250 12.24 3.10 -27.20
C ARG A 250 10.80 2.75 -27.59
N ALA A 251 9.81 3.52 -27.14
CA ALA A 251 8.42 3.33 -27.56
C ALA A 251 8.21 3.64 -29.05
N GLU A 252 8.87 4.66 -29.61
CA GLU A 252 8.88 4.94 -31.05
C GLU A 252 9.45 3.76 -31.86
N GLU A 253 10.59 3.21 -31.42
CA GLU A 253 11.25 2.04 -32.02
C GLU A 253 10.35 0.78 -32.01
N ILE A 254 9.69 0.51 -30.88
CA ILE A 254 8.82 -0.67 -30.70
C ILE A 254 7.54 -0.56 -31.53
N THR A 255 6.96 0.65 -31.62
CA THR A 255 5.64 0.90 -32.24
C THR A 255 5.72 1.32 -33.71
N GLY A 256 6.86 1.81 -34.19
CA GLY A 256 6.99 2.46 -35.49
C GLY A 256 6.25 3.81 -35.58
N ARG A 257 5.81 4.38 -34.44
CA ARG A 257 5.13 5.68 -34.36
C ARG A 257 6.13 6.74 -33.92
N ARG A 258 6.02 7.95 -34.46
CA ARG A 258 6.93 9.06 -34.14
C ARG A 258 6.25 10.07 -33.20
N TYR A 259 6.96 10.50 -32.17
CA TYR A 259 6.55 11.57 -31.26
C TYR A 259 6.58 12.92 -31.99
N GLY A 260 5.55 13.74 -31.80
CA GLY A 260 5.29 14.96 -32.55
C GLY A 260 4.57 14.75 -33.90
N ALA A 261 4.15 13.52 -34.23
CA ALA A 261 3.46 13.24 -35.50
C ALA A 261 1.94 13.34 -35.42
N SER A 262 1.34 13.16 -34.23
CA SER A 262 -0.11 13.33 -34.01
C SER A 262 -0.44 13.36 -32.52
N ASP A 263 -1.36 14.21 -32.10
CA ASP A 263 -1.72 14.39 -30.67
C ASP A 263 -2.15 13.07 -29.99
N ARG A 264 -2.91 12.21 -30.69
CA ARG A 264 -3.34 10.90 -30.17
C ARG A 264 -2.18 9.90 -30.02
N GLY A 265 -1.23 9.93 -30.96
CA GLY A 265 -0.02 9.13 -30.90
C GLY A 265 0.88 9.58 -29.76
N ASP A 266 1.10 10.89 -29.65
CA ASP A 266 1.90 11.53 -28.60
C ASP A 266 1.32 11.26 -27.21
N PHE A 267 0.01 11.42 -27.02
CA PHE A 267 -0.68 11.08 -25.77
C PHE A 267 -0.41 9.63 -25.36
N SER A 268 -0.55 8.69 -26.32
CA SER A 268 -0.31 7.26 -26.05
C SER A 268 1.16 6.97 -25.73
N LEU A 269 2.11 7.57 -26.46
CA LEU A 269 3.55 7.43 -26.19
C LEU A 269 3.94 7.99 -24.80
N ARG A 270 3.32 9.10 -24.38
CA ARG A 270 3.47 9.66 -23.02
C ARG A 270 2.93 8.72 -21.95
N VAL A 271 1.74 8.14 -22.15
CA VAL A 271 1.18 7.14 -21.22
C VAL A 271 2.10 5.92 -21.10
N LEU A 272 2.65 5.41 -22.21
CA LEU A 272 3.63 4.32 -22.16
C LEU A 272 4.90 4.70 -21.36
N ALA A 273 5.40 5.93 -21.53
CA ALA A 273 6.62 6.40 -20.87
C ALA A 273 6.42 6.64 -19.36
N ASP A 274 5.29 7.22 -18.94
CA ASP A 274 4.96 7.37 -17.52
C ASP A 274 4.66 6.04 -16.84
N HIS A 275 3.74 5.24 -17.39
CA HIS A 275 3.32 4.02 -16.74
C HIS A 275 4.45 2.99 -16.67
N SER A 276 5.36 2.93 -17.65
CA SER A 276 6.55 2.07 -17.51
C SER A 276 7.48 2.51 -16.36
N ARG A 277 7.62 3.82 -16.06
CA ARG A 277 8.30 4.27 -14.83
C ARG A 277 7.55 3.79 -13.59
N GLY A 278 6.25 4.07 -13.49
CA GLY A 278 5.42 3.67 -12.35
C GLY A 278 5.41 2.16 -12.08
N ILE A 279 5.25 1.35 -13.13
CA ILE A 279 5.30 -0.12 -13.07
C ILE A 279 6.66 -0.59 -12.54
N THR A 280 7.75 -0.07 -13.12
CA THR A 280 9.13 -0.45 -12.74
C THR A 280 9.37 -0.19 -11.25
N PHE A 281 9.04 1.01 -10.76
CA PHE A 281 9.27 1.37 -9.36
C PHE A 281 8.34 0.67 -8.37
N LEU A 282 7.05 0.48 -8.68
CA LEU A 282 6.14 -0.25 -7.82
C LEU A 282 6.60 -1.70 -7.61
N ILE A 283 7.00 -2.39 -8.68
CA ILE A 283 7.50 -3.78 -8.58
C ILE A 283 8.86 -3.81 -7.89
N ALA A 284 9.75 -2.84 -8.16
CA ALA A 284 11.02 -2.72 -7.45
C ALA A 284 10.84 -2.57 -5.94
N ASP A 285 9.83 -1.81 -5.48
CA ASP A 285 9.48 -1.68 -4.07
C ASP A 285 8.69 -2.88 -3.49
N GLY A 286 8.38 -3.90 -4.30
CA GLY A 286 7.76 -5.15 -3.86
C GLY A 286 6.24 -5.25 -4.05
N VAL A 287 5.62 -4.31 -4.78
CA VAL A 287 4.19 -4.43 -5.14
C VAL A 287 4.01 -5.53 -6.19
N LEU A 288 3.10 -6.48 -5.91
CA LEU A 288 2.74 -7.58 -6.81
C LEU A 288 1.32 -7.41 -7.37
N PRO A 289 1.05 -7.83 -8.63
CA PRO A 289 -0.28 -7.74 -9.23
C PRO A 289 -1.36 -8.51 -8.46
N SER A 290 -2.35 -7.81 -7.90
CA SER A 290 -3.45 -8.41 -7.12
C SER A 290 -4.81 -7.79 -7.48
N ASN A 291 -5.90 -8.31 -6.90
CA ASN A 291 -7.25 -7.76 -7.09
C ASN A 291 -7.54 -6.55 -6.19
N GLU A 292 -6.69 -6.24 -5.21
CA GLU A 292 -7.00 -5.26 -4.14
C GLU A 292 -5.78 -4.38 -3.77
N GLY A 293 -6.06 -3.20 -3.19
CA GLY A 293 -5.02 -2.29 -2.67
C GLY A 293 -3.91 -1.93 -3.67
N ARG A 294 -2.65 -2.04 -3.24
CA ARG A 294 -1.46 -1.69 -4.03
C ARG A 294 -1.34 -2.52 -5.32
N GLY A 295 -1.67 -3.81 -5.26
CA GLY A 295 -1.55 -4.71 -6.41
C GLY A 295 -2.60 -4.44 -7.49
N TYR A 296 -3.80 -3.98 -7.09
CA TYR A 296 -4.80 -3.48 -8.02
C TYR A 296 -4.33 -2.21 -8.76
N ILE A 297 -3.69 -1.26 -8.05
CA ILE A 297 -3.11 -0.04 -8.65
C ILE A 297 -2.05 -0.41 -9.70
N LEU A 298 -1.14 -1.35 -9.39
CA LEU A 298 -0.15 -1.85 -10.33
C LEU A 298 -0.82 -2.44 -11.58
N ARG A 299 -1.82 -3.32 -11.40
CA ARG A 299 -2.58 -3.87 -12.54
C ARG A 299 -3.24 -2.78 -13.37
N ARG A 300 -3.85 -1.77 -12.73
CA ARG A 300 -4.51 -0.65 -13.42
C ARG A 300 -3.57 0.05 -14.41
N ILE A 301 -2.36 0.41 -13.98
CA ILE A 301 -1.38 1.08 -14.86
C ILE A 301 -0.76 0.13 -15.91
N VAL A 302 -0.54 -1.15 -15.59
CA VAL A 302 -0.13 -2.16 -16.59
C VAL A 302 -1.19 -2.26 -17.69
N ARG A 303 -2.45 -2.47 -17.32
CA ARG A 303 -3.58 -2.62 -18.24
C ARG A 303 -3.78 -1.39 -19.12
N ARG A 304 -3.68 -0.19 -18.53
CA ARG A 304 -3.72 1.09 -19.23
C ARG A 304 -2.56 1.26 -20.22
N ALA A 305 -1.35 0.87 -19.85
CA ALA A 305 -0.20 0.88 -20.76
C ALA A 305 -0.38 -0.11 -21.92
N VAL A 306 -0.81 -1.36 -21.66
CA VAL A 306 -1.10 -2.34 -22.73
C VAL A 306 -2.19 -1.84 -23.69
N ARG A 307 -3.25 -1.19 -23.19
CA ARG A 307 -4.27 -0.54 -24.03
C ARG A 307 -3.67 0.52 -24.96
N HIS A 308 -2.83 1.42 -24.46
CA HIS A 308 -2.18 2.43 -25.29
C HIS A 308 -1.16 1.83 -26.27
N GLY A 309 -0.49 0.73 -25.91
CA GLY A 309 0.30 -0.07 -26.84
C GLY A 309 -0.54 -0.59 -28.00
N ARG A 310 -1.70 -1.19 -27.72
CA ARG A 310 -2.66 -1.68 -28.72
C ARG A 310 -3.16 -0.57 -29.64
N LEU A 311 -3.47 0.62 -29.11
CA LEU A 311 -3.85 1.80 -29.91
C LEU A 311 -2.74 2.28 -30.86
N LEU A 312 -1.46 2.07 -30.51
CA LEU A 312 -0.32 2.38 -31.37
C LEU A 312 -0.02 1.27 -32.41
N GLY A 313 -0.61 0.08 -32.24
CA GLY A 313 -0.47 -1.10 -33.12
C GLY A 313 0.36 -2.24 -32.53
N LEU A 314 0.45 -2.36 -31.19
CA LEU A 314 1.16 -3.46 -30.54
C LEU A 314 0.23 -4.63 -30.19
N ASP A 315 0.62 -5.78 -30.71
CA ASP A 315 -0.12 -7.06 -30.68
C ASP A 315 0.69 -8.16 -29.96
N ARG A 316 1.72 -7.76 -29.20
CA ARG A 316 2.71 -8.63 -28.53
C ARG A 316 3.22 -7.98 -27.25
N PRO A 317 3.78 -8.72 -26.28
CA PRO A 317 4.38 -8.12 -25.09
C PRO A 317 5.50 -7.12 -25.42
N PHE A 318 5.57 -6.03 -24.67
CA PHE A 318 6.53 -4.95 -24.90
C PHE A 318 6.95 -4.18 -23.64
N LEU A 319 6.22 -4.28 -22.53
CA LEU A 319 6.46 -3.46 -21.34
C LEU A 319 7.81 -3.76 -20.69
N SER A 320 8.31 -5.00 -20.75
CA SER A 320 9.66 -5.36 -20.27
C SER A 320 10.78 -4.61 -20.99
N GLN A 321 10.61 -4.27 -22.28
CA GLN A 321 11.60 -3.47 -23.03
C GLN A 321 11.60 -1.99 -22.60
N LEU A 322 10.41 -1.44 -22.29
CA LEU A 322 10.29 -0.09 -21.73
C LEU A 322 10.84 -0.05 -20.29
N CYS A 323 10.46 -1.01 -19.43
CA CYS A 323 10.96 -1.12 -18.06
C CYS A 323 12.49 -1.31 -18.02
N THR A 324 13.07 -2.07 -18.96
CA THR A 324 14.53 -2.15 -19.15
C THR A 324 15.15 -0.77 -19.38
N THR A 325 14.53 0.04 -20.24
CA THR A 325 14.99 1.42 -20.52
C THR A 325 14.81 2.35 -19.32
N VAL A 326 13.77 2.16 -18.49
CA VAL A 326 13.61 2.85 -17.20
C VAL A 326 14.74 2.49 -16.25
N ILE A 327 15.01 1.20 -16.04
CA ILE A 327 16.09 0.72 -15.17
C ILE A 327 17.42 1.35 -15.63
N GLU A 328 17.71 1.33 -16.93
CA GLU A 328 18.94 1.90 -17.50
C GLU A 328 19.06 3.42 -17.29
N THR A 329 17.94 4.15 -17.35
CA THR A 329 17.87 5.60 -17.14
C THR A 329 17.98 5.99 -15.66
N MET A 330 17.53 5.12 -14.74
CA MET A 330 17.30 5.47 -13.32
C MET A 330 18.23 4.76 -12.32
N GLN A 331 18.92 3.68 -12.70
CA GLN A 331 19.73 2.83 -11.81
C GLN A 331 20.87 3.55 -11.05
N GLU A 332 21.38 4.68 -11.55
CA GLU A 332 22.42 5.45 -10.85
C GLU A 332 21.87 6.13 -9.60
N ALA A 333 20.64 6.65 -9.66
CA ALA A 333 19.94 7.24 -8.52
C ALA A 333 19.24 6.18 -7.64
N TYR A 334 18.83 5.06 -8.24
CA TYR A 334 18.07 3.98 -7.60
C TYR A 334 18.68 2.60 -7.92
N PRO A 335 19.79 2.22 -7.25
CA PRO A 335 20.49 0.96 -7.51
C PRO A 335 19.62 -0.29 -7.30
N GLU A 336 18.55 -0.20 -6.51
CA GLU A 336 17.60 -1.30 -6.30
C GLU A 336 16.92 -1.75 -7.61
N LEU A 337 16.80 -0.85 -8.60
CA LEU A 337 16.24 -1.17 -9.92
C LEU A 337 17.12 -2.15 -10.69
N ALA A 338 18.44 -1.97 -10.64
CA ALA A 338 19.39 -2.88 -11.28
C ALA A 338 19.46 -4.21 -10.52
N GLN A 339 19.51 -4.16 -9.18
CA GLN A 339 19.52 -5.35 -8.31
C GLN A 339 18.27 -6.22 -8.48
N ARG A 340 17.11 -5.61 -8.74
CA ARG A 340 15.82 -6.31 -8.94
C ARG A 340 15.41 -6.46 -10.40
N ARG A 341 16.29 -6.17 -11.38
CA ARG A 341 15.99 -6.18 -12.83
C ARG A 341 15.22 -7.43 -13.25
N ASP A 342 15.78 -8.61 -13.02
CA ASP A 342 15.18 -9.90 -13.38
C ASP A 342 13.79 -10.13 -12.78
N TYR A 343 13.59 -9.72 -11.52
CA TYR A 343 12.31 -9.84 -10.84
C TYR A 343 11.27 -8.89 -11.44
N ILE A 344 11.65 -7.63 -11.68
CA ILE A 344 10.78 -6.62 -12.31
C ILE A 344 10.31 -7.12 -13.69
N LEU A 345 11.24 -7.56 -14.54
CA LEU A 345 10.90 -7.99 -15.89
C LEU A 345 9.98 -9.23 -15.90
N ARG A 346 10.25 -10.25 -15.07
CA ARG A 346 9.40 -11.45 -14.96
C ARG A 346 7.97 -11.13 -14.53
N VAL A 347 7.80 -10.23 -13.55
CA VAL A 347 6.47 -9.82 -13.06
C VAL A 347 5.70 -9.06 -14.14
N VAL A 348 6.38 -8.17 -14.88
CA VAL A 348 5.80 -7.40 -16.00
C VAL A 348 5.38 -8.32 -17.15
N ASP A 349 6.28 -9.19 -17.62
CA ASP A 349 5.98 -10.11 -18.73
C ASP A 349 4.81 -11.05 -18.40
N PHE A 350 4.70 -11.50 -17.15
CA PHE A 350 3.61 -12.36 -16.70
C PHE A 350 2.24 -11.63 -16.70
N GLU A 351 2.14 -10.46 -16.07
CA GLU A 351 0.87 -9.71 -16.02
C GLU A 351 0.47 -9.16 -17.39
N GLU A 352 1.44 -8.69 -18.21
CA GLU A 352 1.18 -8.28 -19.59
C GLU A 352 0.66 -9.46 -20.44
N GLY A 353 1.37 -10.59 -20.44
CA GLY A 353 0.99 -11.77 -21.22
C GLY A 353 -0.39 -12.31 -20.85
N ARG A 354 -0.72 -12.33 -19.54
CA ARG A 354 -2.06 -12.66 -19.05
C ARG A 354 -3.10 -11.66 -19.54
N PHE A 355 -2.82 -10.36 -19.44
CA PHE A 355 -3.81 -9.34 -19.74
C PHE A 355 -4.06 -9.15 -21.25
N GLN A 356 -3.07 -9.35 -22.13
CA GLN A 356 -3.26 -9.23 -23.58
C GLN A 356 -4.36 -10.17 -24.11
N GLN A 357 -4.49 -11.37 -23.53
CA GLN A 357 -5.56 -12.31 -23.85
C GLN A 357 -6.95 -11.77 -23.45
N THR A 358 -7.07 -11.26 -22.22
CA THR A 358 -8.30 -10.64 -21.70
C THR A 358 -8.70 -9.38 -22.48
N LEU A 359 -7.72 -8.54 -22.84
CA LEU A 359 -7.95 -7.25 -23.52
C LEU A 359 -8.61 -7.45 -24.89
N ALA A 360 -8.13 -8.41 -25.69
CA ALA A 360 -8.66 -8.66 -27.03
C ALA A 360 -10.15 -9.08 -27.01
N GLN A 361 -10.51 -10.02 -26.14
CA GLN A 361 -11.89 -10.50 -25.99
C GLN A 361 -12.79 -9.40 -25.38
N GLY A 362 -12.33 -8.73 -24.33
CA GLY A 362 -13.13 -7.73 -23.62
C GLY A 362 -13.39 -6.46 -24.44
N LEU A 363 -12.43 -6.01 -25.27
CA LEU A 363 -12.67 -4.91 -26.21
C LEU A 363 -13.74 -5.26 -27.24
N GLN A 364 -13.74 -6.46 -27.81
CA GLN A 364 -14.78 -6.89 -28.75
C GLN A 364 -16.17 -6.86 -28.08
N LEU A 365 -16.30 -7.46 -26.89
CA LEU A 365 -17.56 -7.47 -26.13
C LEU A 365 -18.03 -6.07 -25.75
N LEU A 366 -17.10 -5.15 -25.44
CA LEU A 366 -17.44 -3.78 -25.12
C LEU A 366 -17.91 -2.99 -26.35
N GLU A 367 -17.30 -3.17 -27.52
CA GLU A 367 -17.78 -2.58 -28.78
C GLU A 367 -19.20 -3.05 -29.12
N GLU A 368 -19.51 -4.34 -28.90
CA GLU A 368 -20.87 -4.88 -29.04
C GLU A 368 -21.87 -4.19 -28.09
N VAL A 369 -21.50 -3.98 -26.82
CA VAL A 369 -22.33 -3.26 -25.83
C VAL A 369 -22.50 -1.78 -26.21
N ILE A 370 -21.43 -1.10 -26.63
CA ILE A 370 -21.45 0.30 -27.09
C ILE A 370 -22.37 0.47 -28.30
N ALA A 371 -22.31 -0.46 -29.26
CA ALA A 371 -23.18 -0.46 -30.43
C ALA A 371 -24.66 -0.65 -30.05
N GLN A 372 -24.96 -1.56 -29.11
CA GLN A 372 -26.33 -1.78 -28.60
C GLN A 372 -26.88 -0.55 -27.86
N VAL A 373 -26.09 0.05 -26.96
CA VAL A 373 -26.46 1.26 -26.20
C VAL A 373 -26.75 2.43 -27.16
N LYS A 374 -25.90 2.63 -28.17
CA LYS A 374 -26.13 3.66 -29.20
C LYS A 374 -27.33 3.37 -30.09
N ALA A 375 -27.55 2.12 -30.49
CA ALA A 375 -28.72 1.71 -31.27
C ALA A 375 -30.04 1.89 -30.49
N ALA A 376 -30.01 1.73 -29.16
CA ALA A 376 -31.13 2.02 -28.27
C ALA A 376 -31.34 3.53 -27.97
N GLY A 377 -30.50 4.42 -28.53
CA GLY A 377 -30.56 5.86 -28.27
C GLY A 377 -30.13 6.25 -26.85
N GLN A 378 -29.41 5.38 -26.16
CA GLN A 378 -28.95 5.59 -24.79
C GLN A 378 -27.54 6.19 -24.75
N ALA A 379 -27.24 6.93 -23.68
CA ALA A 379 -25.94 7.57 -23.45
C ALA A 379 -25.13 6.93 -22.31
N VAL A 380 -25.68 5.89 -21.65
CA VAL A 380 -25.12 5.27 -20.44
C VAL A 380 -25.05 3.76 -20.64
N ILE A 381 -23.88 3.17 -20.40
CA ILE A 381 -23.71 1.71 -20.37
C ILE A 381 -24.26 1.18 -19.02
N PRO A 382 -25.22 0.24 -19.01
CA PRO A 382 -25.81 -0.29 -17.78
C PRO A 382 -24.79 -0.98 -16.87
N GLY A 383 -24.90 -0.77 -15.56
CA GLY A 383 -23.98 -1.36 -14.58
C GLY A 383 -23.97 -2.89 -14.56
N SER A 384 -25.04 -3.54 -15.05
CA SER A 384 -25.10 -4.99 -15.24
C SER A 384 -24.18 -5.49 -16.37
N GLU A 385 -24.02 -4.74 -17.46
CA GLU A 385 -23.09 -5.09 -18.54
C GLU A 385 -21.64 -4.87 -18.12
N VAL A 386 -21.39 -3.80 -17.37
CA VAL A 386 -20.08 -3.51 -16.76
C VAL A 386 -19.71 -4.63 -15.77
N PHE A 387 -20.66 -5.07 -14.95
CA PHE A 387 -20.48 -6.20 -14.04
C PHE A 387 -20.23 -7.49 -14.81
N ARG A 388 -20.95 -7.76 -15.91
CA ARG A 388 -20.72 -8.93 -16.77
C ARG A 388 -19.32 -8.93 -17.38
N LEU A 389 -18.88 -7.79 -17.92
CA LEU A 389 -17.52 -7.61 -18.45
C LEU A 389 -16.45 -7.86 -17.38
N TYR A 390 -16.66 -7.35 -16.16
CA TYR A 390 -15.74 -7.50 -15.04
C TYR A 390 -15.70 -8.93 -14.45
N ASP A 391 -16.85 -9.45 -14.02
CA ASP A 391 -16.97 -10.69 -13.26
C ASP A 391 -16.82 -11.95 -14.14
N THR A 392 -17.43 -11.94 -15.34
CA THR A 392 -17.42 -13.11 -16.24
C THR A 392 -16.18 -13.12 -17.15
N PHE A 393 -15.74 -11.96 -17.64
CA PHE A 393 -14.66 -11.88 -18.64
C PHE A 393 -13.36 -11.27 -18.10
N GLY A 394 -13.33 -10.81 -16.84
CA GLY A 394 -12.14 -10.21 -16.22
C GLY A 394 -11.74 -8.84 -16.79
N PHE A 395 -12.62 -8.20 -17.58
CA PHE A 395 -12.32 -6.95 -18.25
C PHE A 395 -12.41 -5.76 -17.26
N PRO A 396 -11.43 -4.85 -17.21
CA PRO A 396 -11.36 -3.87 -16.12
C PRO A 396 -12.43 -2.79 -16.26
N VAL A 397 -13.09 -2.43 -15.15
CA VAL A 397 -14.12 -1.37 -15.12
C VAL A 397 -13.55 -0.04 -15.56
N GLU A 398 -12.31 0.24 -15.16
CA GLU A 398 -11.58 1.46 -15.49
C GLU A 398 -11.37 1.62 -17.00
N LEU A 399 -11.11 0.51 -17.72
CA LEU A 399 -11.01 0.53 -19.18
C LEU A 399 -12.39 0.64 -19.84
N THR A 400 -13.43 0.04 -19.25
CA THR A 400 -14.81 0.23 -19.70
C THR A 400 -15.21 1.71 -19.66
N VAL A 401 -14.91 2.40 -18.55
CA VAL A 401 -15.14 3.85 -18.41
C VAL A 401 -14.35 4.65 -19.44
N GLU A 402 -13.06 4.33 -19.64
CA GLU A 402 -12.19 5.06 -20.58
C GLU A 402 -12.66 4.91 -22.04
N VAL A 403 -12.93 3.67 -22.50
CA VAL A 403 -13.41 3.38 -23.86
C VAL A 403 -14.82 3.94 -24.08
N ALA A 404 -15.70 3.93 -23.07
CA ALA A 404 -17.02 4.53 -23.16
C ALA A 404 -16.92 6.06 -23.36
N GLY A 405 -16.06 6.73 -22.60
CA GLY A 405 -15.83 8.17 -22.70
C GLY A 405 -15.34 8.62 -24.08
N GLU A 406 -14.40 7.88 -24.67
CA GLU A 406 -13.95 8.11 -26.06
C GLU A 406 -15.09 8.00 -27.10
N HIS A 407 -16.10 7.18 -26.80
CA HIS A 407 -17.29 6.99 -27.61
C HIS A 407 -18.44 7.97 -27.28
N GLY A 408 -18.25 8.91 -26.35
CA GLY A 408 -19.26 9.86 -25.89
C GLY A 408 -20.33 9.25 -24.98
N LEU A 409 -20.04 8.12 -24.34
CA LEU A 409 -20.92 7.43 -23.40
C LEU A 409 -20.39 7.54 -21.97
N SER A 410 -21.29 7.46 -20.99
CA SER A 410 -20.94 7.27 -19.58
C SER A 410 -21.23 5.83 -19.12
N VAL A 411 -20.88 5.53 -17.88
CA VAL A 411 -21.03 4.19 -17.27
C VAL A 411 -21.83 4.31 -15.98
N ASP A 412 -22.81 3.44 -15.79
CA ASP A 412 -23.58 3.31 -14.55
C ASP A 412 -22.77 2.56 -13.47
N LEU A 413 -21.85 3.29 -12.84
CA LEU A 413 -21.06 2.81 -11.71
C LEU A 413 -21.92 2.42 -10.48
N PRO A 414 -22.97 3.16 -10.08
CA PRO A 414 -23.85 2.74 -8.97
C PRO A 414 -24.54 1.39 -9.23
N GLY A 415 -24.99 1.13 -10.46
CA GLY A 415 -25.55 -0.17 -10.83
C GLY A 415 -24.54 -1.31 -10.81
N PHE A 416 -23.28 -1.03 -11.16
CA PHE A 416 -22.16 -1.98 -11.02
C PHE A 416 -21.88 -2.29 -9.54
N GLU A 417 -21.79 -1.27 -8.69
CA GLU A 417 -21.59 -1.45 -7.24
C GLU A 417 -22.73 -2.24 -6.59
N ALA A 418 -23.98 -1.98 -6.99
CA ALA A 418 -25.13 -2.77 -6.55
C ALA A 418 -25.06 -4.24 -7.00
N ALA A 419 -24.49 -4.54 -8.18
CA ALA A 419 -24.24 -5.91 -8.61
C ALA A 419 -23.15 -6.60 -7.76
N MET A 420 -22.04 -5.90 -7.50
CA MET A 420 -20.96 -6.36 -6.61
C MET A 420 -21.45 -6.61 -5.17
N ALA A 421 -22.30 -5.74 -4.63
CA ALA A 421 -22.88 -5.90 -3.29
C ALA A 421 -23.70 -7.20 -3.18
N ARG A 422 -24.60 -7.46 -4.14
CA ARG A 422 -25.40 -8.70 -4.20
C ARG A 422 -24.55 -9.97 -4.36
N GLN A 423 -23.38 -9.89 -4.98
CA GLN A 423 -22.42 -11.00 -5.00
C GLN A 423 -21.81 -11.26 -3.62
N ARG A 424 -21.40 -10.20 -2.92
CA ARG A 424 -20.82 -10.28 -1.56
C ARG A 424 -21.82 -10.78 -0.51
N GLU A 425 -23.09 -10.38 -0.60
CA GLU A 425 -24.13 -10.86 0.32
C GLU A 425 -24.36 -12.36 0.20
N ARG A 426 -24.53 -12.88 -1.02
CA ARG A 426 -24.66 -14.32 -1.29
C ARG A 426 -23.47 -15.15 -0.76
N ALA A 427 -22.26 -14.58 -0.77
CA ALA A 427 -21.08 -15.22 -0.19
C ALA A 427 -21.05 -15.17 1.36
N ARG A 428 -21.68 -14.17 1.99
CA ARG A 428 -21.74 -13.99 3.45
C ARG A 428 -22.87 -14.78 4.11
N GLU A 429 -24.00 -14.97 3.43
CA GLU A 429 -25.12 -15.79 3.92
C GLU A 429 -24.70 -17.26 4.11
N ALA A 430 -23.75 -17.75 3.32
CA ALA A 430 -23.15 -19.08 3.48
C ALA A 430 -22.26 -19.24 4.73
N ALA A 431 -21.94 -18.15 5.45
CA ALA A 431 -20.90 -18.13 6.49
C ALA A 431 -21.39 -17.75 7.90
N ARG A 432 -22.71 -17.63 8.14
CA ARG A 432 -23.24 -17.10 9.43
C ARG A 432 -24.15 -18.05 10.22
N PHE A 433 -23.52 -18.73 11.19
CA PHE A 433 -24.08 -19.19 12.47
C PHE A 433 -22.96 -19.02 13.53
N GLY A 434 -23.13 -18.44 14.72
CA GLY A 434 -24.26 -17.70 15.31
C GLY A 434 -23.86 -17.03 16.65
N GLY A 435 -24.83 -16.60 17.47
CA GLY A 435 -24.70 -16.52 18.94
C GLY A 435 -23.87 -15.41 19.63
N ALA A 436 -23.19 -14.52 18.92
CA ALA A 436 -22.05 -13.76 19.48
C ALA A 436 -22.26 -12.80 20.69
N MET A 437 -23.48 -12.40 21.07
CA MET A 437 -23.66 -11.27 22.01
C MET A 437 -23.72 -11.64 23.50
N VAL A 438 -24.26 -12.81 23.86
CA VAL A 438 -24.47 -13.20 25.28
C VAL A 438 -23.17 -13.72 25.91
N ALA A 439 -22.35 -14.46 25.14
CA ALA A 439 -21.08 -15.00 25.62
C ALA A 439 -20.08 -13.92 26.09
N ALA A 440 -20.22 -12.67 25.64
CA ALA A 440 -19.32 -11.57 25.98
C ALA A 440 -19.31 -11.24 27.49
N GLU A 441 -20.45 -11.32 28.18
CA GLU A 441 -20.56 -11.06 29.61
C GLU A 441 -19.92 -12.19 30.43
N ALA A 442 -20.25 -13.45 30.10
CA ALA A 442 -19.66 -14.63 30.73
C ALA A 442 -18.13 -14.69 30.58
N TYR A 443 -17.61 -14.32 29.40
CA TYR A 443 -16.16 -14.25 29.17
C TYR A 443 -15.49 -13.14 30.00
N GLN A 444 -16.14 -11.99 30.20
CA GLN A 444 -15.56 -10.92 31.03
C GLN A 444 -15.38 -11.35 32.48
N GLU A 445 -16.36 -12.05 33.06
CA GLU A 445 -16.25 -12.58 34.43
C GLU A 445 -15.08 -13.57 34.56
N LEU A 446 -15.03 -14.58 33.68
CA LEU A 446 -14.01 -15.63 33.72
C LEU A 446 -12.59 -15.14 33.35
N ALA A 447 -12.47 -14.14 32.47
CA ALA A 447 -11.17 -13.59 32.06
C ALA A 447 -10.40 -12.90 33.19
N THR A 448 -11.08 -12.49 34.27
CA THR A 448 -10.44 -11.88 35.45
C THR A 448 -9.56 -12.84 36.25
N ALA A 449 -9.85 -14.15 36.20
CA ALA A 449 -9.08 -15.17 36.89
C ALA A 449 -7.72 -15.44 36.22
N GLY A 450 -7.66 -15.28 34.89
CA GLY A 450 -6.50 -15.58 34.05
C GLY A 450 -6.26 -17.08 33.88
N VAL A 451 -6.22 -17.56 32.64
CA VAL A 451 -5.93 -18.97 32.32
C VAL A 451 -4.47 -19.14 31.91
N GLU A 452 -3.70 -19.90 32.68
CA GLU A 452 -2.31 -20.22 32.35
C GLU A 452 -2.23 -21.34 31.31
N PHE A 453 -1.57 -21.10 30.17
CA PHE A 453 -1.24 -22.17 29.22
C PHE A 453 0.08 -22.84 29.62
N ILE A 454 0.00 -24.12 29.94
CA ILE A 454 1.12 -24.92 30.48
C ILE A 454 1.62 -25.99 29.51
N GLY A 455 0.98 -26.13 28.35
CA GLY A 455 1.23 -27.20 27.38
C GLY A 455 2.50 -27.08 26.53
N TYR A 456 3.41 -26.16 26.87
CA TYR A 456 4.79 -26.14 26.34
C TYR A 456 5.70 -27.13 27.08
N ASP A 457 5.39 -27.49 28.33
CA ASP A 457 6.03 -28.61 29.01
C ASP A 457 5.31 -29.91 28.63
N TYR A 458 5.96 -30.75 27.82
CA TYR A 458 5.39 -32.01 27.35
C TYR A 458 5.07 -33.00 28.50
N ASN A 459 5.70 -32.84 29.67
CA ASN A 459 5.38 -33.63 30.86
C ASN A 459 4.02 -33.25 31.47
N ARG A 460 3.46 -32.09 31.10
CA ARG A 460 2.17 -31.57 31.59
C ARG A 460 1.00 -31.80 30.63
N LEU A 461 1.17 -32.53 29.51
CA LEU A 461 0.05 -32.84 28.57
C LEU A 461 -1.12 -33.61 29.21
N SER A 462 -0.90 -34.23 30.38
CA SER A 462 -1.94 -34.64 31.33
C SER A 462 -1.70 -33.86 32.64
N HIS A 463 -2.62 -32.98 33.02
CA HIS A 463 -2.50 -32.16 34.24
C HIS A 463 -3.77 -32.16 35.08
N GLU A 464 -3.62 -31.99 36.39
CA GLU A 464 -4.72 -31.84 37.34
C GLU A 464 -4.91 -30.35 37.63
N THR A 465 -6.14 -29.85 37.48
CA THR A 465 -6.48 -28.42 37.57
C THR A 465 -7.93 -28.25 38.07
N THR A 466 -8.41 -27.01 38.21
CA THR A 466 -9.77 -26.69 38.64
C THR A 466 -10.60 -26.14 37.48
N VAL A 467 -11.86 -26.57 37.35
CA VAL A 467 -12.85 -25.90 36.49
C VAL A 467 -13.21 -24.54 37.11
N LEU A 468 -12.93 -23.45 36.41
CA LEU A 468 -13.31 -22.09 36.83
C LEU A 468 -14.76 -21.76 36.47
N GLY A 469 -15.27 -22.29 35.37
CA GLY A 469 -16.63 -22.06 34.92
C GLY A 469 -17.02 -22.92 33.73
N LEU A 470 -18.33 -23.01 33.50
CA LEU A 470 -18.96 -23.70 32.37
C LEU A 470 -19.88 -22.69 31.68
N VAL A 471 -19.73 -22.52 30.36
CA VAL A 471 -20.55 -21.62 29.56
C VAL A 471 -21.34 -22.43 28.53
N THR A 472 -22.66 -22.27 28.50
CA THR A 472 -23.54 -22.98 27.56
C THR A 472 -23.43 -22.42 26.14
N ALA A 473 -23.92 -23.16 25.14
CA ALA A 473 -23.93 -22.72 23.74
C ALA A 473 -24.71 -21.41 23.47
N ASP A 474 -25.63 -21.01 24.36
CA ASP A 474 -26.30 -19.70 24.33
C ASP A 474 -25.59 -18.61 25.15
N GLY A 475 -24.37 -18.87 25.62
CA GLY A 475 -23.47 -17.91 26.25
C GLY A 475 -23.65 -17.72 27.75
N ARG A 476 -24.38 -18.59 28.45
CA ARG A 476 -24.68 -18.43 29.89
C ARG A 476 -23.73 -19.23 30.77
N LEU A 477 -23.28 -18.61 31.86
CA LEU A 477 -22.61 -19.31 32.97
C LEU A 477 -23.57 -20.28 33.67
N VAL A 478 -23.11 -21.50 33.94
CA VAL A 478 -23.86 -22.53 34.69
C VAL A 478 -22.96 -23.23 35.70
N ASP A 479 -23.54 -23.60 36.85
CA ASP A 479 -22.79 -24.27 37.92
C ASP A 479 -22.38 -25.71 37.56
N ARG A 480 -23.19 -26.41 36.74
CA ARG A 480 -22.98 -27.81 36.34
C ARG A 480 -23.48 -28.08 34.91
N ALA A 481 -22.83 -29.02 34.23
CA ALA A 481 -23.24 -29.58 32.94
C ALA A 481 -23.33 -31.12 33.03
N SER A 482 -24.21 -31.73 32.24
CA SER A 482 -24.57 -33.15 32.29
C SER A 482 -24.33 -33.86 30.95
N ALA A 483 -24.21 -35.19 30.98
CA ALA A 483 -24.00 -35.99 29.78
C ALA A 483 -25.02 -35.68 28.66
N GLY A 484 -24.51 -35.32 27.49
CA GLY A 484 -25.26 -34.83 26.33
C GLY A 484 -25.09 -33.32 26.08
N ASP A 485 -24.76 -32.53 27.10
CA ASP A 485 -24.59 -31.08 26.97
C ASP A 485 -23.31 -30.73 26.19
N GLU A 486 -23.39 -29.68 25.36
CA GLU A 486 -22.23 -29.00 24.78
C GLU A 486 -22.00 -27.66 25.49
N VAL A 487 -20.80 -27.51 26.04
CA VAL A 487 -20.40 -26.38 26.87
C VAL A 487 -18.95 -25.97 26.57
N GLU A 488 -18.64 -24.71 26.80
CA GLU A 488 -17.27 -24.23 26.91
C GLU A 488 -16.81 -24.35 28.36
N ILE A 489 -15.76 -25.13 28.59
CA ILE A 489 -15.16 -25.34 29.91
C ILE A 489 -13.96 -24.41 30.05
N VAL A 490 -13.90 -23.66 31.15
CA VAL A 490 -12.74 -22.84 31.50
C VAL A 490 -12.00 -23.49 32.67
N LEU A 491 -10.68 -23.66 32.52
CA LEU A 491 -9.79 -24.26 33.51
C LEU A 491 -8.87 -23.18 34.08
N ARG A 492 -8.29 -23.42 35.27
CA ARG A 492 -7.31 -22.51 35.89
C ARG A 492 -5.97 -22.55 35.14
N GLU A 493 -5.47 -23.76 34.91
CA GLU A 493 -4.29 -24.03 34.08
C GLU A 493 -4.70 -25.02 32.99
N THR A 494 -4.21 -24.87 31.77
CA THR A 494 -4.56 -25.80 30.68
C THR A 494 -3.36 -26.26 29.85
N PRO A 495 -3.23 -27.58 29.62
CA PRO A 495 -2.26 -28.10 28.67
C PRO A 495 -2.72 -28.01 27.21
N PHE A 496 -4.00 -27.69 26.96
CA PHE A 496 -4.56 -27.57 25.60
C PHE A 496 -4.14 -26.25 24.96
N TYR A 497 -3.53 -26.34 23.78
CA TYR A 497 -3.14 -25.18 22.98
C TYR A 497 -4.40 -24.58 22.33
N PRO A 498 -4.72 -23.30 22.58
CA PRO A 498 -5.81 -22.63 21.89
C PRO A 498 -5.41 -22.27 20.46
N GLU A 499 -6.36 -22.32 19.53
CA GLU A 499 -6.14 -21.93 18.14
C GLU A 499 -5.43 -20.57 18.02
N GLY A 500 -4.40 -20.51 17.18
CA GLY A 500 -3.55 -19.32 17.03
C GLY A 500 -2.44 -19.51 16.01
N GLY A 501 -2.03 -18.44 15.34
CA GLY A 501 -0.93 -18.48 14.34
C GLY A 501 -1.19 -19.38 13.12
N GLY A 502 -2.45 -19.74 12.86
CA GLY A 502 -2.84 -20.73 11.84
C GLY A 502 -2.89 -22.17 12.36
N GLN A 503 -2.39 -22.45 13.56
CA GLN A 503 -2.50 -23.76 14.21
C GLN A 503 -3.88 -23.93 14.86
N VAL A 504 -4.57 -25.02 14.51
CA VAL A 504 -5.87 -25.40 15.09
C VAL A 504 -5.76 -25.74 16.58
N GLY A 505 -6.86 -25.54 17.30
CA GLY A 505 -6.96 -25.91 18.72
C GLY A 505 -6.75 -27.41 18.98
N ASP A 506 -6.24 -27.71 20.17
CA ASP A 506 -6.13 -29.09 20.64
C ASP A 506 -7.50 -29.71 20.99
N THR A 507 -7.53 -31.03 20.89
CA THR A 507 -8.63 -31.90 21.33
C THR A 507 -8.13 -32.87 22.39
N GLY A 508 -9.05 -33.55 23.08
CA GLY A 508 -8.70 -34.49 24.14
C GLY A 508 -9.84 -34.68 25.12
N VAL A 509 -9.52 -34.81 26.41
CA VAL A 509 -10.47 -35.21 27.44
C VAL A 509 -10.25 -34.42 28.74
N ILE A 510 -11.35 -34.05 29.41
CA ILE A 510 -11.36 -33.54 30.79
C ILE A 510 -12.15 -34.53 31.65
N GLU A 511 -11.51 -35.13 32.66
CA GLU A 511 -12.06 -36.16 33.54
C GLU A 511 -12.15 -35.66 34.99
N GLY A 512 -13.36 -35.63 35.56
CA GLY A 512 -13.61 -35.32 36.96
C GLY A 512 -14.10 -36.54 37.76
N PRO A 513 -14.17 -36.45 39.10
CA PRO A 513 -14.71 -37.49 39.96
C PRO A 513 -16.11 -38.01 39.57
N ALA A 514 -16.97 -37.16 39.00
CA ALA A 514 -18.37 -37.48 38.71
C ALA A 514 -18.77 -37.38 37.22
N GLY A 515 -17.82 -37.15 36.31
CA GLY A 515 -18.13 -36.98 34.90
C GLY A 515 -16.91 -36.80 33.99
N ARG A 516 -17.17 -36.84 32.68
CA ARG A 516 -16.15 -36.81 31.63
C ARG A 516 -16.63 -35.97 30.46
N ALA A 517 -15.76 -35.09 29.97
CA ALA A 517 -15.99 -34.28 28.78
C ALA A 517 -14.96 -34.58 27.69
N GLN A 518 -15.43 -34.67 26.45
CA GLN A 518 -14.56 -34.72 25.26
C GLN A 518 -14.36 -33.30 24.74
N VAL A 519 -13.12 -32.82 24.71
CA VAL A 519 -12.74 -31.52 24.14
C VAL A 519 -12.66 -31.66 22.62
N LEU A 520 -13.50 -30.90 21.92
CA LEU A 520 -13.67 -30.90 20.47
C LEU A 520 -12.81 -29.81 19.79
N ASP A 521 -12.54 -28.73 20.49
CA ASP A 521 -11.77 -27.56 20.03
C ASP A 521 -11.35 -26.70 21.25
N THR A 522 -10.24 -25.97 21.14
CA THR A 522 -9.71 -25.09 22.19
C THR A 522 -9.42 -23.71 21.60
N GLN A 523 -9.93 -22.65 22.21
CA GLN A 523 -9.95 -21.29 21.63
C GLN A 523 -9.51 -20.24 22.65
N ARG A 524 -9.07 -19.07 22.15
CA ARG A 524 -8.70 -17.91 22.97
C ARG A 524 -9.56 -16.68 22.61
N PRO A 525 -10.81 -16.58 23.10
CA PRO A 525 -11.70 -15.47 22.77
C PRO A 525 -11.26 -14.13 23.38
N GLN A 526 -10.44 -14.13 24.43
CA GLN A 526 -9.81 -12.93 25.01
C GLN A 526 -8.36 -13.25 25.41
N PRO A 527 -7.44 -12.27 25.47
CA PRO A 527 -6.00 -12.53 25.70
C PRO A 527 -5.70 -13.42 26.92
N THR A 528 -6.41 -13.24 28.03
CA THR A 528 -6.23 -13.97 29.30
C THR A 528 -7.17 -15.18 29.47
N LEU A 529 -8.03 -15.47 28.49
CA LEU A 529 -9.07 -16.51 28.59
C LEU A 529 -8.88 -17.60 27.54
N ILE A 530 -8.77 -18.85 27.98
CA ILE A 530 -8.78 -20.04 27.13
C ILE A 530 -10.04 -20.84 27.44
N VAL A 531 -10.79 -21.19 26.40
CA VAL A 531 -12.05 -21.95 26.49
C VAL A 531 -11.89 -23.28 25.76
N HIS A 532 -12.45 -24.35 26.32
CA HIS A 532 -12.43 -25.69 25.75
C HIS A 532 -13.86 -26.03 25.33
N LYS A 533 -14.15 -25.98 24.03
CA LYS A 533 -15.46 -26.42 23.49
C LYS A 533 -15.53 -27.92 23.66
N ALA A 534 -16.42 -28.37 24.52
CA ALA A 534 -16.48 -29.76 24.94
C ALA A 534 -17.91 -30.29 24.99
N ARG A 535 -18.06 -31.59 24.76
CA ARG A 535 -19.31 -32.32 24.99
C ARG A 535 -19.14 -33.17 26.23
N ILE A 536 -20.06 -33.09 27.19
CA ILE A 536 -20.09 -34.01 28.32
C ILE A 536 -20.53 -35.38 27.79
N VAL A 537 -19.66 -36.38 27.88
CA VAL A 537 -19.92 -37.74 27.36
C VAL A 537 -20.41 -38.70 28.44
N GLU A 538 -20.11 -38.42 29.71
CA GLU A 538 -20.51 -39.24 30.85
C GLU A 538 -20.69 -38.38 32.11
N GLY A 539 -21.68 -38.72 32.95
CA GLY A 539 -21.88 -38.11 34.26
C GLY A 539 -22.18 -36.60 34.23
N THR A 540 -21.57 -35.86 35.16
CA THR A 540 -21.71 -34.40 35.31
C THR A 540 -20.37 -33.77 35.69
N LEU A 541 -20.08 -32.57 35.20
CA LEU A 541 -18.98 -31.72 35.68
C LEU A 541 -19.54 -30.44 36.31
N GLY A 542 -18.87 -29.91 37.34
CA GLY A 542 -19.24 -28.65 37.99
C GLY A 542 -18.12 -27.59 38.03
N ALA A 543 -18.50 -26.32 38.16
CA ALA A 543 -17.57 -25.25 38.50
C ALA A 543 -16.99 -25.49 39.91
N GLY A 544 -15.69 -25.21 40.07
CA GLY A 544 -14.92 -25.50 41.29
C GLY A 544 -14.45 -26.96 41.43
N GLU A 545 -14.81 -27.87 40.52
CA GLU A 545 -14.39 -29.27 40.56
C GLU A 545 -12.91 -29.43 40.14
N ILE A 546 -12.19 -30.34 40.81
CA ILE A 546 -10.83 -30.73 40.42
C ILE A 546 -10.94 -31.80 39.33
N VAL A 547 -10.28 -31.57 38.20
CA VAL A 547 -10.35 -32.38 37.00
C VAL A 547 -8.96 -32.66 36.42
N ARG A 548 -8.83 -33.78 35.72
CA ARG A 548 -7.65 -34.13 34.92
C ARG A 548 -7.87 -33.76 33.46
N ALA A 549 -7.12 -32.79 32.98
CA ALA A 549 -7.08 -32.30 31.62
C ALA A 549 -6.00 -33.06 30.83
N THR A 550 -6.39 -33.83 29.82
CA THR A 550 -5.49 -34.68 29.02
C THR A 550 -5.63 -34.38 27.52
N VAL A 551 -4.56 -33.91 26.89
CA VAL A 551 -4.49 -33.61 25.44
C VAL A 551 -4.36 -34.90 24.62
N ASP A 552 -4.94 -34.93 23.42
CA ASP A 552 -4.61 -35.93 22.41
C ASP A 552 -3.16 -35.74 21.93
N VAL A 553 -2.26 -36.49 22.56
CA VAL A 553 -0.81 -36.40 22.34
C VAL A 553 -0.43 -36.69 20.88
N GLN A 554 -1.09 -37.65 20.22
CA GLN A 554 -0.76 -37.99 18.84
C GLN A 554 -1.17 -36.85 17.90
N ARG A 555 -2.39 -36.34 18.03
CA ARG A 555 -2.86 -35.17 17.27
C ARG A 555 -1.94 -33.96 17.47
N ARG A 556 -1.54 -33.68 18.72
CA ARG A 556 -0.61 -32.59 19.03
C ARG A 556 0.72 -32.75 18.29
N TRP A 557 1.30 -33.96 18.26
CA TRP A 557 2.54 -34.22 17.54
C TRP A 557 2.40 -34.03 16.02
N ASP A 558 1.29 -34.47 15.42
CA ASP A 558 1.04 -34.28 13.98
C ASP A 558 0.87 -32.81 13.61
N ILE A 559 0.15 -32.04 14.44
CA ILE A 559 0.05 -30.58 14.31
C ILE A 559 1.42 -29.91 14.44
N MET A 560 2.24 -30.28 15.43
CA MET A 560 3.58 -29.72 15.63
C MET A 560 4.52 -30.00 14.45
N ARG A 561 4.47 -31.21 13.88
CA ARG A 561 5.24 -31.57 12.66
C ARG A 561 4.88 -30.62 11.52
N HIS A 562 3.59 -30.39 11.30
CA HIS A 562 3.11 -29.46 10.27
C HIS A 562 3.42 -27.99 10.59
N HIS A 563 3.45 -27.58 11.86
CA HIS A 563 3.88 -26.23 12.26
C HIS A 563 5.36 -26.02 11.89
N THR A 564 6.26 -26.91 12.31
CA THR A 564 7.69 -26.82 11.98
C THR A 564 7.91 -26.88 10.46
N ALA A 565 7.18 -27.75 9.75
CA ALA A 565 7.23 -27.83 8.29
C ALA A 565 6.75 -26.53 7.61
N THR A 566 5.86 -25.75 8.22
CA THR A 566 5.42 -24.44 7.70
C THR A 566 6.57 -23.43 7.69
N HIS A 567 7.40 -23.38 8.74
CA HIS A 567 8.59 -22.52 8.79
C HIS A 567 9.64 -22.94 7.74
N LEU A 568 9.89 -24.24 7.62
CA LEU A 568 10.80 -24.78 6.58
C LEU A 568 10.29 -24.48 5.16
N LEU A 569 8.99 -24.67 4.92
CA LEU A 569 8.35 -24.35 3.63
C LEU A 569 8.47 -22.86 3.30
N HIS A 570 8.26 -21.96 4.26
CA HIS A 570 8.41 -20.53 4.01
C HIS A 570 9.86 -20.16 3.63
N GLN A 571 10.85 -20.71 4.35
CA GLN A 571 12.25 -20.45 4.04
C GLN A 571 12.67 -21.04 2.68
N ALA A 572 12.28 -22.27 2.37
CA ALA A 572 12.57 -22.92 1.09
C ALA A 572 11.92 -22.18 -0.10
N LEU A 573 10.67 -21.73 0.04
CA LEU A 573 10.03 -20.88 -0.96
C LEU A 573 10.81 -19.57 -1.18
N ARG A 574 11.33 -18.95 -0.12
CA ARG A 574 12.15 -17.72 -0.22
C ARG A 574 13.50 -17.97 -0.88
N ASN A 575 14.12 -19.13 -0.65
CA ASN A 575 15.40 -19.52 -1.25
C ASN A 575 15.25 -19.88 -2.74
N VAL A 576 14.21 -20.65 -3.11
CA VAL A 576 13.97 -21.11 -4.49
C VAL A 576 13.34 -20.03 -5.38
N LEU A 577 12.39 -19.25 -4.86
CA LEU A 577 11.64 -18.28 -5.66
C LEU A 577 12.20 -16.86 -5.53
N GLY A 578 12.66 -16.47 -4.33
CA GLY A 578 13.19 -15.15 -4.02
C GLY A 578 12.62 -14.54 -2.73
N THR A 579 13.33 -13.54 -2.19
CA THR A 579 13.02 -12.91 -0.89
C THR A 579 11.74 -12.05 -0.88
N HIS A 580 11.05 -11.90 -2.02
CA HIS A 580 9.72 -11.28 -2.10
C HIS A 580 8.61 -12.16 -1.51
N VAL A 581 8.83 -13.46 -1.35
CA VAL A 581 7.81 -14.38 -0.82
C VAL A 581 7.52 -14.07 0.65
N THR A 582 6.29 -13.63 0.92
CA THR A 582 5.73 -13.42 2.26
C THR A 582 4.52 -14.32 2.50
N GLN A 583 4.28 -14.69 3.75
CA GLN A 583 3.06 -15.39 4.15
C GLN A 583 1.84 -14.49 3.91
N ALA A 584 0.79 -15.05 3.33
CA ALA A 584 -0.52 -14.43 3.12
C ALA A 584 -1.64 -15.15 3.89
N GLY A 585 -1.40 -16.40 4.30
CA GLY A 585 -2.33 -17.22 5.09
C GLY A 585 -1.68 -18.54 5.51
N SER A 586 -2.17 -19.14 6.60
CA SER A 586 -1.70 -20.44 7.09
C SER A 586 -2.84 -21.22 7.75
N LEU A 587 -2.83 -22.54 7.56
CA LEU A 587 -3.63 -23.50 8.31
C LEU A 587 -2.74 -24.71 8.64
N VAL A 588 -2.64 -25.05 9.91
CA VAL A 588 -1.87 -26.17 10.43
C VAL A 588 -2.82 -27.09 11.21
N ALA A 589 -3.18 -28.21 10.58
CA ALA A 589 -4.08 -29.24 11.10
C ALA A 589 -3.32 -30.59 11.18
N PRO A 590 -3.81 -31.64 11.89
CA PRO A 590 -3.06 -32.90 11.99
C PRO A 590 -3.01 -33.67 10.66
N ASP A 591 -4.01 -33.51 9.79
CA ASP A 591 -4.13 -34.20 8.51
C ASP A 591 -3.41 -33.49 7.35
N ARG A 592 -3.19 -32.17 7.48
CA ARG A 592 -2.59 -31.34 6.42
C ARG A 592 -2.08 -29.99 6.94
N LEU A 593 -1.18 -29.39 6.17
CA LEU A 593 -0.89 -27.96 6.25
C LEU A 593 -1.30 -27.25 4.94
N ARG A 594 -1.73 -25.99 5.03
CA ARG A 594 -1.90 -25.07 3.91
C ARG A 594 -1.10 -23.82 4.19
N PHE A 595 -0.26 -23.42 3.25
CA PHE A 595 0.53 -22.20 3.32
C PHE A 595 0.22 -21.34 2.09
N ASP A 596 -0.44 -20.20 2.29
CA ASP A 596 -0.75 -19.25 1.23
C ASP A 596 0.33 -18.17 1.25
N PHE A 597 0.91 -17.84 0.10
CA PHE A 597 2.05 -16.92 0.02
C PHE A 597 2.01 -16.02 -1.22
N THR A 598 2.74 -14.91 -1.16
CA THR A 598 2.79 -13.92 -2.23
C THR A 598 3.77 -14.35 -3.34
N HIS A 599 3.21 -14.75 -4.48
CA HIS A 599 3.97 -14.98 -5.71
C HIS A 599 3.13 -14.60 -6.93
N PHE A 600 3.78 -14.15 -8.01
CA PHE A 600 3.09 -13.66 -9.20
C PHE A 600 2.56 -14.77 -10.11
N ALA A 601 3.18 -15.95 -10.09
CA ALA A 601 2.87 -17.09 -10.96
C ALA A 601 2.68 -18.39 -10.16
N PRO A 602 2.03 -19.42 -10.75
CA PRO A 602 2.10 -20.79 -10.23
C PRO A 602 3.54 -21.32 -10.25
N LEU A 603 3.91 -22.18 -9.30
CA LEU A 603 5.22 -22.83 -9.26
C LEU A 603 5.37 -23.79 -10.44
N THR A 604 6.55 -23.81 -11.07
CA THR A 604 6.87 -24.86 -12.05
C THR A 604 7.11 -26.20 -11.34
N PRO A 605 6.98 -27.34 -12.05
CA PRO A 605 7.30 -28.65 -11.48
C PRO A 605 8.74 -28.75 -10.94
N GLU A 606 9.68 -28.01 -11.53
CA GLU A 606 11.09 -27.94 -11.12
C GLU A 606 11.24 -27.17 -9.81
N GLN A 607 10.58 -26.02 -9.68
CA GLN A 607 10.56 -25.23 -8.45
C GLN A 607 9.91 -26.01 -7.31
N LEU A 608 8.79 -26.71 -7.58
CA LEU A 608 8.11 -27.52 -6.58
C LEU A 608 9.02 -28.64 -6.05
N ARG A 609 9.73 -29.35 -6.94
CA ARG A 609 10.72 -30.37 -6.55
C ARG A 609 11.93 -29.79 -5.80
N ALA A 610 12.37 -28.58 -6.14
CA ALA A 610 13.46 -27.91 -5.43
C ALA A 610 13.05 -27.54 -3.99
N VAL A 611 11.86 -26.96 -3.82
CA VAL A 611 11.29 -26.63 -2.50
C VAL A 611 11.11 -27.91 -1.67
N GLU A 612 10.54 -28.97 -2.26
CA GLU A 612 10.38 -30.27 -1.59
C GLU A 612 11.73 -30.89 -1.17
N ALA A 613 12.75 -30.86 -2.04
CA ALA A 613 14.07 -31.37 -1.72
C ALA A 613 14.73 -30.59 -0.57
N GLU A 614 14.69 -29.26 -0.61
CA GLU A 614 15.28 -28.39 0.41
C GLU A 614 14.64 -28.60 1.79
N ILE A 615 13.31 -28.70 1.86
CA ILE A 615 12.59 -29.02 3.11
C ILE A 615 13.05 -30.38 3.65
N ASN A 616 13.12 -31.40 2.80
CA ASN A 616 13.55 -32.74 3.20
C ASN A 616 15.04 -32.80 3.59
N ASP A 617 15.91 -31.96 3.02
CA ASP A 617 17.31 -31.82 3.45
C ASP A 617 17.39 -31.20 4.85
N HIS A 618 16.63 -30.13 5.13
CA HIS A 618 16.58 -29.53 6.46
C HIS A 618 15.96 -30.44 7.53
N ILE A 619 14.95 -31.25 7.18
CA ILE A 619 14.40 -32.29 8.08
C ILE A 619 15.48 -33.34 8.41
N ARG A 620 16.24 -33.80 7.40
CA ARG A 620 17.31 -34.80 7.59
C ARG A 620 18.53 -34.26 8.34
N ALA A 621 18.73 -32.95 8.35
CA ALA A 621 19.81 -32.29 9.08
C ALA A 621 19.55 -32.15 10.59
N ASP A 622 18.30 -32.36 11.05
CA ASP A 622 17.89 -32.35 12.47
C ASP A 622 18.39 -31.10 13.24
N HIS A 623 18.16 -29.92 12.67
CA HIS A 623 18.60 -28.64 13.24
C HIS A 623 17.95 -28.39 14.61
N HIS A 624 18.75 -28.04 15.61
CA HIS A 624 18.26 -27.71 16.94
C HIS A 624 17.37 -26.45 16.93
N THR A 625 16.15 -26.57 17.46
CA THR A 625 15.18 -25.48 17.59
C THR A 625 15.13 -24.94 19.02
N GLU A 626 15.28 -23.62 19.20
CA GLU A 626 15.18 -22.93 20.49
C GLU A 626 14.11 -21.83 20.45
N VAL A 627 13.45 -21.58 21.59
CA VAL A 627 12.53 -20.45 21.78
C VAL A 627 13.13 -19.50 22.81
N THR A 628 13.33 -18.23 22.43
CA THR A 628 13.91 -17.21 23.31
C THR A 628 12.98 -16.00 23.43
N TYR A 629 12.75 -15.51 24.66
CA TYR A 629 12.04 -14.26 24.91
C TYR A 629 13.03 -13.09 24.95
N THR A 630 12.82 -12.06 24.13
CA THR A 630 13.75 -10.94 23.91
C THR A 630 12.94 -9.71 23.47
N THR A 631 13.54 -8.51 23.46
CA THR A 631 12.85 -7.31 22.96
C THR A 631 12.71 -7.32 21.43
N TYR A 632 11.72 -6.59 20.90
CA TYR A 632 11.46 -6.52 19.45
C TYR A 632 12.70 -6.11 18.62
N GLN A 633 13.50 -5.14 19.10
CA GLN A 633 14.71 -4.72 18.38
C GLN A 633 15.82 -5.77 18.40
N GLU A 634 15.99 -6.50 19.51
CA GLU A 634 16.95 -7.61 19.59
C GLU A 634 16.54 -8.78 18.69
N ALA A 635 15.24 -9.07 18.57
CA ALA A 635 14.72 -10.09 17.66
C ALA A 635 15.05 -9.73 16.20
N LEU A 636 14.76 -8.51 15.76
CA LEU A 636 15.12 -8.02 14.42
C LEU A 636 16.64 -8.07 14.19
N ALA A 637 17.45 -7.67 15.16
CA ALA A 637 18.91 -7.71 15.06
C ALA A 637 19.48 -9.15 14.95
N LYS A 638 18.79 -10.14 15.50
CA LYS A 638 19.09 -11.58 15.34
C LYS A 638 18.57 -12.18 14.03
N GLY A 639 17.96 -11.37 13.15
CA GLY A 639 17.43 -11.80 11.86
C GLY A 639 16.01 -12.39 11.91
N ALA A 640 15.27 -12.20 13.02
CA ALA A 640 13.86 -12.59 13.07
C ALA A 640 13.05 -11.80 12.03
N MET A 641 12.26 -12.50 11.22
CA MET A 641 11.30 -11.85 10.33
C MET A 641 10.08 -11.39 11.15
N ALA A 642 9.80 -10.09 11.13
CA ALA A 642 8.49 -9.59 11.52
C ALA A 642 7.50 -9.97 10.40
N LEU A 643 6.67 -10.98 10.67
CA LEU A 643 5.63 -11.51 9.78
C LEU A 643 4.28 -10.79 10.02
#